data_AF-A0A5B8VDX9-F1
#
_entry.id   AF-A0A5B8VDX9-F1
#
_cell.length_a   1.000
_cell.length_b   1.000
_cell.length_c   1.000
_cell.angle_alpha   90.00
_cell.angle_beta   90.00
_cell.angle_gamma   90.00
#
_symmetry.space_group_name_H-M   'P 1'
#
loop_
_entity.id
_entity.type
_entity.pdbx_description
1 polymer ?
#
loop_
_entity_poly.entity_id
_entity_poly.type
_entity_poly.pdbx_seq_one_letter_code
_entity_poly.pdbx_strand_id
1 'polypeptide(L)'
;MKTSKQTLWLLPAAVLTILIVSWNRTPHSRENKTAVYDRIFSNANNYLLQTDYGNPDPMMAEDTPYDSVNGEAPPAEDVLVQKIPGDNQHILIMAIYPFAKYSGPYIKTRYDNAELILRDDGKDYDKVAGDGVFTAKIYADVNEFRQKAIEIDAAMRKDNYKTIQFSGRELKSAKDCIVEPFDLQKLDQNQPVSISSLTSGNTNELIDSVRRNCIFITDLKVVEDPTRTWNYCTQSGNIDGPWTFKTLMKNLAKTSSTTDPTDAELSTFVLKWLNNWKSVKIINDDTIPARSLIFQRIITPWQTKSFNAGSPSGQLDMRFAPFKLTAIVNRFDLRERAAGIPAGEGRFTFCLIESNCTRPLEMTCVIEYAIPKPDICDTLQNWAQQWFNLKNFTLGSPGYNAALQAITDQYSKWGTGNRVGNTNLDAIRTNERELAPLDGSPRRWEFREFGLNASPRAIVERRVAQIPQDKYNAQVDNPDVRAMVAWINANKANINADNYTLPDTLSNGKFFMGGHAQILDTPVGLPTKPYHWDGVEVAGPTRIKNTTTRHVFSLNTCTGCHSGELQTFFTHVDPVMFGTQATLSGFLAGKAGRGGAIDFDNNPNNDSMMVRDAALRGSTLNGVRMFNDILRRAKDLKDFALTPPCTGVFALKNELMFQPVHAVH
;
A
#
# COMPACT_ATOMS: atom_id res chain seq x y z
N MET A 1 31.27 -21.91 86.08
CA MET A 1 29.85 -21.48 86.00
C MET A 1 29.22 -21.98 84.71
N LYS A 2 27.88 -21.91 84.61
CA LYS A 2 27.02 -22.27 83.45
C LYS A 2 27.64 -21.83 82.10
N THR A 3 27.94 -22.73 81.14
CA THR A 3 27.06 -23.43 80.16
C THR A 3 26.41 -22.49 79.12
N SER A 4 26.31 -22.80 77.81
CA SER A 4 26.46 -24.12 77.14
C SER A 4 26.68 -24.08 75.59
N LYS A 5 27.58 -24.94 75.08
CA LYS A 5 27.44 -25.87 73.89
C LYS A 5 27.27 -25.29 72.45
N GLN A 6 27.55 -25.95 71.31
CA GLN A 6 28.23 -27.20 70.79
C GLN A 6 28.13 -27.14 69.21
N THR A 7 28.71 -27.94 68.27
CA THR A 7 29.88 -28.85 68.02
C THR A 7 29.85 -29.25 66.50
N LEU A 8 30.85 -29.80 65.78
CA LEU A 8 32.33 -29.78 65.81
C LEU A 8 32.93 -30.68 64.67
N TRP A 9 33.52 -30.08 63.62
CA TRP A 9 34.41 -30.73 62.59
C TRP A 9 33.72 -31.88 61.75
N LEU A 10 34.32 -32.86 61.03
CA LEU A 10 35.71 -33.39 60.93
C LEU A 10 36.01 -34.29 59.66
N LEU A 11 36.70 -33.74 58.64
CA LEU A 11 37.56 -34.44 57.61
C LEU A 11 36.94 -35.40 56.51
N PRO A 12 37.73 -35.94 55.51
CA PRO A 12 37.25 -36.33 54.16
C PRO A 12 37.70 -37.74 53.63
N ALA A 13 37.79 -37.89 52.29
CA ALA A 13 38.27 -39.05 51.47
C ALA A 13 37.20 -40.16 51.21
N ALA A 14 37.32 -41.13 50.26
CA ALA A 14 38.46 -41.54 49.41
C ALA A 14 38.04 -42.33 48.12
N VAL A 15 39.01 -42.53 47.20
CA VAL A 15 39.26 -43.70 46.31
C VAL A 15 38.25 -44.19 45.22
N LEU A 16 38.75 -44.03 43.98
CA LEU A 16 38.74 -44.86 42.75
C LEU A 16 38.19 -46.33 42.71
N THR A 17 37.45 -46.68 41.64
CA THR A 17 37.45 -47.92 40.78
C THR A 17 36.05 -48.09 40.14
N ILE A 18 35.77 -48.41 38.86
CA ILE A 18 36.40 -49.15 37.72
C ILE A 18 36.15 -50.67 37.71
N LEU A 19 35.28 -51.12 36.78
CA LEU A 19 35.22 -52.42 36.04
C LEU A 19 33.90 -52.37 35.20
N ILE A 20 33.83 -52.27 33.86
CA ILE A 20 34.39 -52.99 32.69
C ILE A 20 33.49 -54.16 32.21
N VAL A 21 33.50 -54.41 30.88
CA VAL A 21 32.57 -55.21 30.05
C VAL A 21 31.30 -54.40 29.66
N SER A 22 30.77 -54.41 28.42
CA SER A 22 31.07 -55.18 27.19
C SER A 22 31.31 -54.30 25.94
N TRP A 23 31.37 -54.93 24.76
CA TRP A 23 31.19 -54.31 23.42
C TRP A 23 29.85 -54.81 22.79
N ASN A 24 29.40 -54.50 21.55
CA ASN A 24 30.02 -53.83 20.38
C ASN A 24 28.97 -53.28 19.36
N ARG A 25 29.46 -52.53 18.33
CA ARG A 25 28.81 -52.08 17.07
C ARG A 25 27.72 -50.99 17.17
N THR A 26 27.58 -49.93 16.37
CA THR A 26 28.35 -49.10 15.37
C THR A 26 27.32 -48.54 14.35
N PRO A 27 27.49 -47.37 13.72
CA PRO A 27 27.76 -46.05 14.31
C PRO A 27 26.86 -44.93 13.70
N HIS A 28 26.26 -44.06 14.52
CA HIS A 28 25.56 -42.85 14.02
C HIS A 28 25.93 -41.60 14.83
N SER A 29 25.78 -40.44 14.17
CA SER A 29 26.36 -39.16 14.58
C SER A 29 25.75 -38.60 15.88
N ARG A 30 26.62 -38.05 16.74
CA ARG A 30 26.20 -37.11 17.77
C ARG A 30 26.28 -35.68 17.23
N GLU A 31 25.27 -34.90 17.58
CA GLU A 31 25.27 -33.45 17.42
C GLU A 31 26.41 -32.83 18.24
N ASN A 32 26.97 -31.73 17.74
CA ASN A 32 27.69 -30.76 18.55
C ASN A 32 27.08 -29.39 18.30
N LYS A 33 26.71 -28.69 19.38
CA LYS A 33 26.18 -27.32 19.29
C LYS A 33 27.35 -26.36 19.02
N THR A 34 27.32 -25.67 17.88
CA THR A 34 28.22 -24.53 17.59
C THR A 34 27.39 -23.26 17.38
N ALA A 35 27.99 -22.10 17.64
CA ALA A 35 27.26 -20.84 17.70
C ALA A 35 26.83 -20.33 16.32
N VAL A 36 25.77 -19.52 16.30
CA VAL A 36 25.15 -18.97 15.07
C VAL A 36 26.10 -18.03 14.29
N TYR A 37 27.18 -17.54 14.91
CA TYR A 37 28.12 -16.61 14.29
C TYR A 37 29.06 -17.24 13.24
N ASP A 38 29.41 -18.52 13.35
CA ASP A 38 30.52 -19.10 12.56
C ASP A 38 30.14 -19.53 11.13
N ARG A 39 28.89 -19.32 10.68
CA ARG A 39 28.44 -19.68 9.32
C ARG A 39 28.50 -18.54 8.29
N ILE A 40 28.86 -17.31 8.70
CA ILE A 40 28.82 -16.15 7.80
C ILE A 40 30.15 -15.94 7.05
N PHE A 41 31.27 -16.49 7.54
CA PHE A 41 32.62 -16.16 7.05
C PHE A 41 33.54 -17.38 6.77
N SER A 42 32.99 -18.54 6.39
CA SER A 42 33.80 -19.67 5.93
C SER A 42 34.29 -19.45 4.48
N ASN A 43 35.49 -18.90 4.34
CA ASN A 43 36.11 -18.56 3.05
C ASN A 43 36.32 -19.79 2.13
N ALA A 44 35.44 -19.99 1.15
CA ALA A 44 35.59 -21.02 0.11
C ALA A 44 34.86 -20.68 -1.20
N ASN A 45 35.25 -19.60 -1.88
CA ASN A 45 35.07 -19.43 -3.34
C ASN A 45 35.88 -18.23 -3.89
N ASN A 46 37.18 -18.44 -4.12
CA ASN A 46 38.03 -17.46 -4.80
C ASN A 46 37.78 -17.47 -6.31
N TYR A 47 36.78 -16.71 -6.78
CA TYR A 47 36.68 -16.27 -8.18
C TYR A 47 36.13 -14.83 -8.30
N LEU A 48 36.68 -13.93 -7.48
CA LEU A 48 36.58 -12.49 -7.74
C LEU A 48 37.58 -12.12 -8.84
N LEU A 49 37.10 -12.02 -10.08
CA LEU A 49 37.85 -11.31 -11.12
C LEU A 49 37.71 -9.80 -10.86
N GLN A 50 38.72 -9.26 -10.21
CA GLN A 50 38.96 -7.82 -10.08
C GLN A 50 39.16 -7.22 -11.48
N THR A 51 38.29 -6.28 -11.86
CA THR A 51 38.59 -5.28 -12.89
C THR A 51 38.21 -3.91 -12.36
N ASP A 52 39.22 -3.11 -12.03
CA ASP A 52 39.05 -1.71 -11.69
C ASP A 52 38.40 -0.93 -12.83
N TYR A 53 37.35 -0.18 -12.53
CA TYR A 53 36.98 1.03 -13.26
C TYR A 53 36.71 2.15 -12.27
N GLY A 54 37.79 2.79 -11.83
CA GLY A 54 37.70 4.05 -11.13
C GLY A 54 37.18 5.14 -12.07
N ASN A 55 36.00 5.68 -11.80
CA ASN A 55 35.51 6.90 -12.42
C ASN A 55 35.03 7.87 -11.33
N PRO A 56 35.86 8.84 -10.90
CA PRO A 56 35.52 9.77 -9.83
C PRO A 56 34.72 10.95 -10.39
N ASP A 57 33.43 10.75 -10.63
CA ASP A 57 32.53 11.84 -11.02
C ASP A 57 31.18 11.77 -10.26
N PRO A 58 31.05 12.47 -9.12
CA PRO A 58 29.79 12.58 -8.40
C PRO A 58 28.90 13.58 -9.15
N MET A 59 28.19 13.11 -10.18
CA MET A 59 27.29 13.95 -10.98
C MET A 59 26.27 14.66 -10.07
N MET A 60 26.49 15.95 -9.87
CA MET A 60 25.64 16.87 -9.12
C MET A 60 24.22 16.87 -9.68
N ALA A 61 23.26 17.20 -8.83
CA ALA A 61 21.90 17.43 -9.29
C ALA A 61 21.85 18.72 -10.13
N GLU A 62 21.67 18.58 -11.44
CA GLU A 62 21.00 19.63 -12.22
C GLU A 62 19.51 19.54 -11.90
N ASP A 63 19.05 20.53 -11.13
CA ASP A 63 17.64 20.74 -10.79
C ASP A 63 16.97 21.54 -11.90
N THR A 64 16.52 20.81 -12.92
CA THR A 64 15.59 21.33 -13.94
C THR A 64 14.30 21.79 -13.26
N PRO A 65 13.80 23.01 -13.51
CA PRO A 65 12.55 23.51 -12.92
C PRO A 65 11.36 22.57 -13.15
N TYR A 66 10.50 22.46 -12.14
CA TYR A 66 9.26 21.69 -12.19
C TYR A 66 8.16 22.47 -12.93
N ASP A 67 7.87 22.07 -14.17
CA ASP A 67 6.64 22.48 -14.87
C ASP A 67 5.45 21.63 -14.40
N SER A 68 4.56 22.23 -13.60
CA SER A 68 3.35 21.59 -13.09
C SER A 68 2.31 21.39 -14.20
N VAL A 69 2.31 20.23 -14.85
CA VAL A 69 1.45 19.90 -16.01
C VAL A 69 -0.05 20.14 -15.77
N ASN A 70 -0.51 20.04 -14.51
CA ASN A 70 -1.92 20.22 -14.13
C ASN A 70 -2.24 21.57 -13.43
N GLY A 71 -1.24 22.43 -13.19
CA GLY A 71 -1.42 23.72 -12.50
C GLY A 71 -1.67 23.65 -10.97
N GLU A 72 -1.85 22.46 -10.41
CA GLU A 72 -1.89 22.23 -8.96
C GLU A 72 -0.48 22.30 -8.36
N ALA A 73 -0.38 22.93 -7.19
CA ALA A 73 0.88 23.04 -6.45
C ALA A 73 1.25 21.70 -5.78
N PRO A 74 2.55 21.43 -5.54
CA PRO A 74 2.97 20.29 -4.75
C PRO A 74 2.55 20.42 -3.26
N PRO A 75 2.86 19.43 -2.41
CA PRO A 75 2.84 19.60 -0.96
C PRO A 75 3.91 20.61 -0.49
N ALA A 76 3.60 21.41 0.52
CA ALA A 76 4.56 22.32 1.15
C ALA A 76 5.65 21.55 1.91
N GLU A 77 6.90 22.04 1.88
CA GLU A 77 8.01 21.42 2.62
C GLU A 77 7.93 21.70 4.13
N ASP A 78 7.50 22.89 4.49
CA ASP A 78 7.20 23.29 5.86
C ASP A 78 5.99 24.23 5.88
N VAL A 79 5.33 24.31 7.03
CA VAL A 79 4.27 25.28 7.31
C VAL A 79 4.60 25.97 8.62
N LEU A 80 4.75 27.28 8.57
CA LEU A 80 5.05 28.13 9.71
C LEU A 80 3.85 29.01 10.07
N VAL A 81 3.84 29.47 11.31
CA VAL A 81 2.85 30.41 11.83
C VAL A 81 3.53 31.60 12.50
N GLN A 82 2.91 32.77 12.42
CA GLN A 82 3.36 33.98 13.12
C GLN A 82 2.15 34.70 13.73
N LYS A 83 2.23 35.04 15.02
CA LYS A 83 1.25 35.92 15.68
C LYS A 83 1.30 37.31 15.07
N ILE A 84 0.14 37.88 14.75
CA ILE A 84 0.04 39.26 14.25
C ILE A 84 0.00 40.20 15.48
N PRO A 85 0.91 41.18 15.62
CA PRO A 85 0.96 42.03 16.80
C PRO A 85 -0.34 42.80 17.05
N GLY A 86 -0.96 42.58 18.20
CA GLY A 86 -2.23 43.21 18.59
C GLY A 86 -3.50 42.48 18.12
N ASP A 87 -3.38 41.41 17.35
CA ASP A 87 -4.51 40.61 16.85
C ASP A 87 -4.48 39.21 17.49
N ASN A 88 -5.54 38.87 18.23
CA ASN A 88 -5.70 37.57 18.89
C ASN A 88 -6.71 36.66 18.19
N GLN A 89 -7.36 37.13 17.12
CA GLN A 89 -8.37 36.38 16.35
C GLN A 89 -7.86 35.94 14.98
N HIS A 90 -6.63 36.27 14.64
CA HIS A 90 -6.00 35.86 13.40
C HIS A 90 -4.54 35.48 13.60
N ILE A 91 -4.07 34.57 12.76
CA ILE A 91 -2.66 34.21 12.65
C ILE A 91 -2.20 34.36 11.20
N LEU A 92 -0.94 34.70 11.00
CA LEU A 92 -0.29 34.63 9.70
C LEU A 92 0.21 33.20 9.49
N ILE A 93 -0.25 32.52 8.44
CA ILE A 93 0.30 31.24 8.00
C ILE A 93 1.26 31.49 6.82
N MET A 94 2.34 30.71 6.77
CA MET A 94 3.35 30.73 5.71
C MET A 94 3.60 29.29 5.27
N ALA A 95 3.50 29.00 3.98
CA ALA A 95 3.77 27.68 3.40
C ALA A 95 5.05 27.75 2.54
N ILE A 96 6.00 26.85 2.80
CA ILE A 96 7.32 26.87 2.15
C ILE A 96 7.30 26.00 0.90
N TYR A 97 7.58 26.65 -0.23
CA TYR A 97 7.60 26.10 -1.57
C TYR A 97 8.85 26.58 -2.31
N PRO A 98 9.94 25.78 -2.34
CA PRO A 98 11.15 26.19 -3.05
C PRO A 98 10.87 26.46 -4.54
N PHE A 99 11.49 27.51 -5.09
CA PHE A 99 11.29 27.92 -6.48
C PHE A 99 11.54 26.82 -7.53
N ALA A 100 12.42 25.85 -7.22
CA ALA A 100 12.67 24.66 -8.04
C ALA A 100 11.46 23.69 -8.14
N LYS A 101 10.53 23.75 -7.17
CA LYS A 101 9.31 22.92 -7.07
C LYS A 101 8.02 23.68 -7.41
N TYR A 102 7.98 25.00 -7.28
CA TYR A 102 6.83 25.81 -7.67
C TYR A 102 7.23 27.27 -7.91
N SER A 103 6.73 27.86 -8.99
CA SER A 103 7.07 29.22 -9.44
C SER A 103 5.84 30.10 -9.77
N GLY A 104 4.63 29.61 -9.48
CA GLY A 104 3.41 30.38 -9.61
C GLY A 104 3.22 31.35 -8.43
N PRO A 105 2.60 32.53 -8.60
CA PRO A 105 2.51 33.54 -7.53
C PRO A 105 1.48 33.24 -6.42
N TYR A 106 0.65 32.20 -6.58
CA TYR A 106 -0.47 31.91 -5.67
C TYR A 106 -0.67 30.40 -5.43
N ILE A 107 -0.82 29.99 -4.17
CA ILE A 107 -1.37 28.67 -3.79
C ILE A 107 -2.86 28.85 -3.50
N LYS A 108 -3.71 28.01 -4.09
CA LYS A 108 -5.14 27.93 -3.80
C LYS A 108 -5.45 26.65 -3.01
N THR A 109 -6.17 26.79 -1.90
CA THR A 109 -6.57 25.72 -0.97
C THR A 109 -7.94 26.08 -0.37
N ARG A 110 -8.54 25.25 0.50
CA ARG A 110 -9.75 25.63 1.24
C ARG A 110 -9.49 25.82 2.73
N TYR A 111 -10.18 26.79 3.30
CA TYR A 111 -10.20 27.06 4.74
C TYR A 111 -11.60 27.49 5.16
N ASP A 112 -12.16 26.88 6.21
CA ASP A 112 -13.54 27.13 6.66
C ASP A 112 -14.57 27.08 5.50
N ASN A 113 -14.44 26.06 4.66
CA ASN A 113 -15.22 25.82 3.44
C ASN A 113 -15.18 26.95 2.37
N ALA A 114 -14.35 28.00 2.53
CA ALA A 114 -14.07 29.04 1.54
C ALA A 114 -12.78 28.77 0.74
N GLU A 115 -12.57 29.46 -0.40
CA GLU A 115 -11.26 29.50 -1.07
C GLU A 115 -10.29 30.38 -0.26
N LEU A 116 -9.12 29.84 0.06
CA LEU A 116 -7.99 30.57 0.63
C LEU A 116 -6.88 30.68 -0.42
N ILE A 117 -6.32 31.88 -0.56
CA ILE A 117 -5.19 32.16 -1.45
C ILE A 117 -3.98 32.54 -0.59
N LEU A 118 -2.92 31.72 -0.65
CA LEU A 118 -1.61 32.07 -0.11
C LEU A 118 -0.75 32.66 -1.23
N ARG A 119 0.12 33.63 -0.93
CA ARG A 119 0.69 34.54 -1.93
C ARG A 119 2.19 34.73 -1.80
N ASP A 120 2.84 34.82 -2.95
CA ASP A 120 4.28 35.08 -3.16
C ASP A 120 4.42 36.15 -4.29
N ASP A 121 3.82 37.32 -4.05
CA ASP A 121 3.66 38.42 -5.04
C ASP A 121 4.02 39.82 -4.50
N GLY A 122 4.69 39.88 -3.35
CA GLY A 122 5.27 41.06 -2.70
C GLY A 122 4.24 42.00 -2.07
N LYS A 123 3.09 41.48 -1.60
CA LYS A 123 1.96 42.30 -1.15
C LYS A 123 1.27 41.79 0.12
N ASP A 124 0.63 42.73 0.80
CA ASP A 124 -0.12 42.56 2.04
C ASP A 124 0.71 42.00 3.21
N TYR A 125 0.76 40.67 3.39
CA TYR A 125 1.57 40.02 4.43
C TYR A 125 2.80 39.28 3.89
N ASP A 126 2.88 39.11 2.56
CA ASP A 126 4.10 38.70 1.90
C ASP A 126 5.04 39.91 1.75
N LYS A 127 6.34 39.65 1.92
CA LYS A 127 7.42 40.63 2.02
C LYS A 127 8.34 40.62 0.81
N VAL A 128 8.46 39.50 0.08
CA VAL A 128 9.47 39.31 -0.97
C VAL A 128 8.92 38.42 -2.08
N ALA A 129 8.45 39.03 -3.17
CA ALA A 129 7.89 38.31 -4.30
C ALA A 129 8.90 37.32 -4.94
N GLY A 130 8.49 36.06 -5.06
CA GLY A 130 9.26 34.97 -5.64
C GLY A 130 10.28 34.33 -4.70
N ASP A 131 10.14 34.48 -3.36
CA ASP A 131 11.04 33.83 -2.40
C ASP A 131 10.61 32.42 -1.96
N GLY A 132 9.39 32.01 -2.33
CA GLY A 132 8.83 30.70 -2.00
C GLY A 132 8.09 30.62 -0.66
N VAL A 133 7.89 31.74 0.04
CA VAL A 133 7.20 31.81 1.35
C VAL A 133 5.76 32.30 1.15
N PHE A 134 4.88 31.39 0.73
CA PHE A 134 3.50 31.74 0.40
C PHE A 134 2.69 32.08 1.66
N THR A 135 2.24 33.33 1.79
CA THR A 135 1.60 33.83 3.03
C THR A 135 0.08 34.03 2.91
N ALA A 136 -0.65 33.82 4.02
CA ALA A 136 -2.03 34.28 4.18
C ALA A 136 -2.39 34.61 5.63
N LYS A 137 -3.24 35.63 5.83
CA LYS A 137 -3.88 35.90 7.13
C LYS A 137 -5.16 35.06 7.24
N ILE A 138 -5.25 34.19 8.25
CA ILE A 138 -6.43 33.35 8.51
C ILE A 138 -7.05 33.68 9.86
N TYR A 139 -8.38 33.48 10.00
CA TYR A 139 -9.07 33.58 11.28
C TYR A 139 -8.76 32.34 12.14
N ALA A 140 -8.27 32.55 13.36
CA ALA A 140 -7.98 31.53 14.36
C ALA A 140 -7.77 32.20 15.73
N ASP A 141 -8.38 31.68 16.81
CA ASP A 141 -8.05 32.15 18.16
C ASP A 141 -6.60 31.78 18.51
N VAL A 142 -5.78 32.82 18.73
CA VAL A 142 -4.35 32.70 18.97
C VAL A 142 -4.05 32.01 20.30
N ASN A 143 -4.94 32.13 21.30
CA ASN A 143 -4.78 31.48 22.60
C ASN A 143 -5.16 30.00 22.51
N GLU A 144 -6.25 29.66 21.83
CA GLU A 144 -6.64 28.28 21.58
C GLU A 144 -5.56 27.54 20.77
N PHE A 145 -5.10 28.12 19.66
CA PHE A 145 -4.00 27.59 18.88
C PHE A 145 -2.74 27.38 19.74
N ARG A 146 -2.34 28.38 20.54
CA ARG A 146 -1.16 28.30 21.41
C ARG A 146 -1.30 27.21 22.48
N GLN A 147 -2.47 27.08 23.11
CA GLN A 147 -2.75 25.98 24.05
C GLN A 147 -2.63 24.63 23.35
N LYS A 148 -3.23 24.47 22.17
CA LYS A 148 -3.19 23.23 21.40
C LYS A 148 -1.78 22.85 20.94
N ALA A 149 -0.98 23.82 20.50
CA ALA A 149 0.42 23.61 20.15
C ALA A 149 1.24 23.12 21.36
N ILE A 150 1.02 23.71 22.55
CA ILE A 150 1.66 23.28 23.81
C ILE A 150 1.22 21.87 24.21
N GLU A 151 -0.05 21.50 24.06
CA GLU A 151 -0.52 20.13 24.34
C GLU A 151 0.16 19.09 23.43
N ILE A 152 0.27 19.39 22.13
CA ILE A 152 0.88 18.48 21.14
C ILE A 152 2.38 18.35 21.39
N ASP A 153 3.10 19.46 21.57
CA ASP A 153 4.53 19.44 21.91
C ASP A 153 4.78 18.73 23.25
N ALA A 154 3.95 18.96 24.28
CA ALA A 154 4.05 18.25 25.57
C ALA A 154 3.70 16.75 25.48
N ALA A 155 2.97 16.31 24.45
CA ALA A 155 2.84 14.89 24.12
C ALA A 155 4.13 14.37 23.45
N MET A 156 4.64 15.07 22.43
CA MET A 156 5.86 14.70 21.71
C MET A 156 7.11 14.66 22.62
N ARG A 157 7.19 15.50 23.65
CA ARG A 157 8.23 15.44 24.70
C ARG A 157 8.28 14.09 25.42
N LYS A 158 7.13 13.44 25.66
CA LYS A 158 7.06 12.12 26.33
C LYS A 158 7.67 11.02 25.47
N ASP A 159 7.51 11.16 24.15
CA ASP A 159 8.11 10.27 23.14
C ASP A 159 9.56 10.68 22.80
N ASN A 160 10.16 11.65 23.51
CA ASN A 160 11.46 12.26 23.23
C ASN A 160 11.59 12.73 21.77
N TYR A 161 10.54 13.39 21.25
CA TYR A 161 10.43 13.87 19.87
C TYR A 161 10.63 12.80 18.77
N LYS A 162 10.50 11.51 19.11
CA LYS A 162 10.55 10.40 18.16
C LYS A 162 9.22 10.27 17.44
N THR A 163 9.16 10.84 16.25
CA THR A 163 8.03 10.69 15.33
C THR A 163 8.11 9.34 14.59
N ILE A 164 7.13 9.05 13.74
CA ILE A 164 7.20 7.96 12.74
C ILE A 164 7.02 8.64 11.39
N GLN A 165 8.08 8.69 10.60
CA GLN A 165 8.10 9.42 9.32
C GLN A 165 8.10 8.48 8.12
N PHE A 166 7.41 8.90 7.07
CA PHE A 166 7.39 8.23 5.77
C PHE A 166 7.74 9.24 4.67
N SER A 167 8.33 8.76 3.58
CA SER A 167 8.47 9.50 2.32
C SER A 167 7.92 8.59 1.23
N GLY A 168 6.83 8.99 0.60
CA GLY A 168 5.98 8.07 -0.17
C GLY A 168 5.59 6.86 0.69
N ARG A 169 6.06 5.68 0.30
CA ARG A 169 5.81 4.40 0.99
C ARG A 169 6.93 3.97 1.94
N GLU A 170 8.10 4.64 1.90
CA GLU A 170 9.29 4.27 2.67
C GLU A 170 9.27 4.84 4.09
N LEU A 171 9.40 3.97 5.10
CA LEU A 171 9.63 4.32 6.50
C LEU A 171 11.06 4.86 6.67
N LYS A 172 11.24 5.99 7.35
CA LYS A 172 12.55 6.57 7.65
C LYS A 172 13.18 5.97 8.91
N SER A 173 14.49 6.16 9.09
CA SER A 173 15.20 5.57 10.23
C SER A 173 14.88 6.32 11.53
N ALA A 174 15.12 5.66 12.67
CA ALA A 174 14.90 6.25 14.00
C ALA A 174 15.80 7.47 14.31
N LYS A 175 16.80 7.78 13.46
CA LYS A 175 17.58 9.02 13.53
C LYS A 175 16.86 10.16 12.80
N ASP A 176 16.41 9.90 11.58
CA ASP A 176 15.69 10.86 10.73
C ASP A 176 14.31 11.22 11.33
N CYS A 177 13.72 10.28 12.09
CA CYS A 177 12.45 10.46 12.78
C CYS A 177 12.49 11.40 14.01
N ILE A 178 13.65 11.95 14.38
CA ILE A 178 13.74 12.99 15.42
C ILE A 178 13.41 14.34 14.77
N VAL A 179 12.44 15.06 15.33
CA VAL A 179 12.03 16.39 14.86
C VAL A 179 12.44 17.49 15.83
N GLU A 180 12.66 18.69 15.32
CA GLU A 180 12.92 19.86 16.15
C GLU A 180 11.71 20.22 17.05
N PRO A 181 11.94 20.61 18.32
CA PRO A 181 10.89 21.06 19.23
C PRO A 181 10.12 22.30 18.75
N PHE A 182 8.88 22.46 19.22
CA PHE A 182 8.10 23.65 18.93
C PHE A 182 8.60 24.87 19.72
N ASP A 183 9.07 25.90 19.00
CA ASP A 183 9.63 27.11 19.61
C ASP A 183 8.53 28.10 20.07
N LEU A 184 7.99 27.80 21.24
CA LEU A 184 7.01 28.65 21.92
C LEU A 184 7.56 30.06 22.20
N GLN A 185 8.87 30.22 22.39
CA GLN A 185 9.47 31.53 22.64
C GLN A 185 9.44 32.41 21.38
N LYS A 186 9.75 31.85 20.21
CA LYS A 186 9.55 32.52 18.92
C LYS A 186 8.09 32.91 18.70
N LEU A 187 7.15 31.99 18.96
CA LEU A 187 5.71 32.29 18.85
C LEU A 187 5.34 33.51 19.71
N ASP A 188 5.68 33.49 21.00
CA ASP A 188 5.31 34.55 21.93
C ASP A 188 5.99 35.89 21.63
N GLN A 189 7.19 35.87 21.03
CA GLN A 189 7.88 37.03 20.48
C GLN A 189 7.33 37.51 19.12
N ASN A 190 6.25 36.91 18.62
CA ASN A 190 5.63 37.17 17.32
C ASN A 190 6.59 36.93 16.14
N GLN A 191 7.46 35.92 16.23
CA GLN A 191 8.30 35.45 15.12
C GLN A 191 7.65 34.23 14.43
N PRO A 192 8.00 33.94 13.16
CA PRO A 192 7.66 32.68 12.51
C PRO A 192 8.17 31.46 13.29
N VAL A 193 7.33 30.44 13.44
CA VAL A 193 7.70 29.14 14.01
C VAL A 193 7.04 28.02 13.20
N SER A 194 7.81 26.96 12.92
CA SER A 194 7.32 25.77 12.20
C SER A 194 6.30 24.99 13.03
N ILE A 195 5.28 24.46 12.34
CA ILE A 195 4.25 23.57 12.89
C ILE A 195 4.10 22.27 12.08
N SER A 196 5.00 22.00 11.12
CA SER A 196 4.96 20.76 10.32
C SER A 196 5.10 19.51 11.19
N SER A 197 6.04 19.54 12.13
CA SER A 197 6.38 18.45 13.05
C SER A 197 5.30 18.17 14.09
N LEU A 198 4.50 19.17 14.47
CA LEU A 198 3.42 19.05 15.46
C LEU A 198 2.37 18.03 14.98
N THR A 199 2.42 16.84 15.58
CA THR A 199 1.62 15.68 15.20
C THR A 199 1.14 14.92 16.45
N SER A 200 0.01 14.21 16.33
CA SER A 200 -0.80 13.79 17.48
C SER A 200 -0.29 12.56 18.27
N GLY A 201 1.00 12.54 18.63
CA GLY A 201 1.65 11.58 19.54
C GLY A 201 1.72 10.11 19.08
N ASN A 202 2.73 9.39 19.56
CA ASN A 202 2.95 7.97 19.23
C ASN A 202 2.59 7.05 20.40
N THR A 203 1.33 7.14 20.87
CA THR A 203 0.79 6.17 21.83
C THR A 203 0.60 4.81 21.14
N ASN A 204 1.55 3.89 21.38
CA ASN A 204 1.61 2.58 20.71
C ASN A 204 0.28 1.82 20.71
N GLU A 205 -0.42 1.73 21.85
CA GLU A 205 -1.70 1.03 21.96
C GLU A 205 -2.79 1.59 21.03
N LEU A 206 -2.83 2.91 20.86
CA LEU A 206 -3.79 3.58 20.00
C LEU A 206 -3.50 3.28 18.52
N ILE A 207 -2.26 3.47 18.08
CA ILE A 207 -1.89 3.21 16.68
C ILE A 207 -2.06 1.72 16.32
N ASP A 208 -1.76 0.81 17.24
CA ASP A 208 -2.02 -0.63 17.11
C ASP A 208 -3.51 -0.96 16.96
N SER A 209 -4.38 -0.30 17.73
CA SER A 209 -5.83 -0.48 17.60
C SER A 209 -6.33 -0.02 16.22
N VAL A 210 -5.76 1.06 15.66
CA VAL A 210 -6.08 1.53 14.29
C VAL A 210 -5.54 0.56 13.23
N ARG A 211 -4.28 0.10 13.35
CA ARG A 211 -3.64 -0.89 12.45
C ARG A 211 -4.54 -2.12 12.29
N ARG A 212 -5.00 -2.71 13.41
CA ARG A 212 -5.82 -3.94 13.44
C ARG A 212 -7.27 -3.73 13.00
N ASN A 213 -7.93 -2.66 13.46
CA ASN A 213 -9.39 -2.54 13.34
C ASN A 213 -9.85 -1.70 12.14
N CYS A 214 -9.01 -0.80 11.61
CA CYS A 214 -9.45 0.30 10.74
C CYS A 214 -8.84 0.30 9.34
N ILE A 215 -7.76 -0.46 9.09
CA ILE A 215 -6.95 -0.38 7.85
C ILE A 215 -7.03 -1.66 7.01
N PHE A 216 -6.63 -2.81 7.57
CA PHE A 216 -6.46 -4.04 6.80
C PHE A 216 -7.00 -5.24 7.58
N ILE A 217 -8.22 -5.67 7.25
CA ILE A 217 -9.05 -6.50 8.13
C ILE A 217 -9.14 -7.92 7.56
N THR A 218 -8.38 -8.85 8.14
CA THR A 218 -8.34 -10.28 7.74
C THR A 218 -8.83 -11.26 8.81
N ASP A 219 -9.27 -10.77 9.98
CA ASP A 219 -9.75 -11.62 11.10
C ASP A 219 -10.94 -12.48 10.67
N LEU A 220 -10.89 -13.77 10.99
CA LEU A 220 -11.90 -14.78 10.62
C LEU A 220 -13.30 -14.44 11.13
N LYS A 221 -13.42 -13.79 12.28
CA LYS A 221 -14.71 -13.33 12.82
C LYS A 221 -15.33 -12.21 11.99
N VAL A 222 -14.60 -11.64 11.04
CA VAL A 222 -15.07 -10.66 10.06
C VAL A 222 -15.20 -11.31 8.69
N VAL A 223 -14.11 -11.89 8.16
CA VAL A 223 -14.07 -12.41 6.77
C VAL A 223 -14.74 -13.77 6.59
N GLU A 224 -15.12 -14.44 7.68
CA GLU A 224 -15.99 -15.63 7.72
C GLU A 224 -17.19 -15.42 8.68
N ASP A 225 -17.61 -14.16 8.92
CA ASP A 225 -18.83 -13.83 9.67
C ASP A 225 -20.07 -14.49 9.03
N PRO A 226 -20.78 -15.41 9.71
CA PRO A 226 -21.84 -16.20 9.08
C PRO A 226 -23.12 -15.40 8.78
N THR A 227 -23.24 -14.16 9.27
CA THR A 227 -24.34 -13.25 8.92
C THR A 227 -24.06 -12.49 7.62
N ARG A 228 -22.79 -12.31 7.24
CA ARG A 228 -22.36 -11.43 6.14
C ARG A 228 -21.61 -12.11 5.01
N THR A 229 -21.12 -13.33 5.24
CA THR A 229 -20.28 -14.09 4.31
C THR A 229 -20.87 -15.47 4.03
N TRP A 230 -20.33 -16.16 3.02
CA TRP A 230 -20.77 -17.48 2.57
C TRP A 230 -19.57 -18.40 2.35
N ASN A 231 -19.64 -19.60 2.93
CA ASN A 231 -18.70 -20.68 2.68
C ASN A 231 -19.32 -21.68 1.71
N TYR A 232 -18.92 -21.59 0.43
CA TYR A 232 -19.44 -22.48 -0.63
C TYR A 232 -18.99 -23.94 -0.48
N CYS A 233 -17.97 -24.22 0.32
CA CYS A 233 -17.46 -25.57 0.56
C CYS A 233 -18.32 -26.34 1.56
N THR A 234 -18.78 -25.68 2.61
CA THR A 234 -19.71 -26.25 3.61
C THR A 234 -21.19 -25.90 3.34
N GLN A 235 -21.46 -25.06 2.33
CA GLN A 235 -22.79 -24.50 2.03
C GLN A 235 -23.43 -23.81 3.26
N SER A 236 -22.63 -22.99 3.96
CA SER A 236 -23.02 -22.38 5.24
C SER A 236 -22.69 -20.89 5.33
N GLY A 237 -23.42 -20.18 6.18
CA GLY A 237 -23.39 -18.71 6.31
C GLY A 237 -24.61 -18.08 5.64
N ASN A 238 -24.49 -16.85 5.19
CA ASN A 238 -25.55 -16.11 4.51
C ASN A 238 -25.17 -15.86 3.05
N ILE A 239 -25.79 -16.60 2.12
CA ILE A 239 -25.55 -16.49 0.66
C ILE A 239 -25.89 -15.10 0.10
N ASP A 240 -26.79 -14.35 0.72
CA ASP A 240 -27.14 -12.97 0.36
C ASP A 240 -26.53 -11.93 1.34
N GLY A 241 -25.52 -12.33 2.11
CA GLY A 241 -24.78 -11.44 2.99
C GLY A 241 -24.04 -10.33 2.23
N PRO A 242 -23.89 -9.12 2.78
CA PRO A 242 -23.32 -7.95 2.10
C PRO A 242 -21.89 -8.12 1.58
N TRP A 243 -21.10 -9.03 2.17
CA TRP A 243 -19.69 -9.24 1.83
C TRP A 243 -19.46 -10.51 1.01
N THR A 244 -20.53 -11.14 0.51
CA THR A 244 -20.42 -12.29 -0.40
C THR A 244 -20.08 -11.87 -1.83
N PHE A 245 -19.38 -12.74 -2.56
CA PHE A 245 -19.18 -12.58 -4.00
C PHE A 245 -20.53 -12.44 -4.75
N LYS A 246 -21.58 -13.17 -4.33
CA LYS A 246 -22.94 -13.04 -4.87
C LYS A 246 -23.44 -11.60 -4.78
N THR A 247 -23.48 -11.02 -3.58
CA THR A 247 -24.07 -9.70 -3.35
C THR A 247 -23.28 -8.59 -4.04
N LEU A 248 -21.94 -8.64 -4.00
CA LEU A 248 -21.12 -7.63 -4.69
C LEU A 248 -21.33 -7.68 -6.21
N MET A 249 -21.29 -8.87 -6.83
CA MET A 249 -21.55 -9.01 -8.27
C MET A 249 -23.01 -8.68 -8.64
N LYS A 250 -23.98 -8.98 -7.77
CA LYS A 250 -25.39 -8.58 -7.93
C LYS A 250 -25.53 -7.06 -7.96
N ASN A 251 -24.86 -6.34 -7.06
CA ASN A 251 -24.86 -4.87 -7.03
C ASN A 251 -24.26 -4.27 -8.31
N LEU A 252 -23.23 -4.90 -8.90
CA LEU A 252 -22.66 -4.46 -10.18
C LEU A 252 -23.58 -4.79 -11.38
N ALA A 253 -24.25 -5.93 -11.36
CA ALA A 253 -25.18 -6.37 -12.41
C ALA A 253 -26.50 -5.60 -12.45
N LYS A 254 -26.99 -5.14 -11.29
CA LYS A 254 -28.31 -4.49 -11.12
C LYS A 254 -28.47 -3.21 -11.97
N THR A 255 -29.66 -3.03 -12.56
CA THR A 255 -29.97 -1.92 -13.48
C THR A 255 -31.15 -1.05 -13.05
N SER A 256 -32.03 -1.56 -12.18
CA SER A 256 -33.18 -0.86 -11.60
C SER A 256 -32.96 -0.65 -10.10
N SER A 257 -33.63 0.32 -9.47
CA SER A 257 -33.68 0.42 -8.00
C SER A 257 -34.56 -0.67 -7.37
N THR A 258 -35.72 -0.93 -7.98
CA THR A 258 -36.78 -1.80 -7.47
C THR A 258 -36.59 -3.29 -7.76
N THR A 259 -35.76 -3.63 -8.75
CA THR A 259 -35.60 -5.00 -9.25
C THR A 259 -34.15 -5.45 -9.14
N ASP A 260 -33.89 -6.53 -8.40
CA ASP A 260 -32.62 -7.26 -8.45
C ASP A 260 -32.57 -8.11 -9.75
N PRO A 261 -31.38 -8.32 -10.35
CA PRO A 261 -31.25 -9.21 -11.50
C PRO A 261 -31.58 -10.67 -11.11
N THR A 262 -32.23 -11.40 -12.00
CA THR A 262 -32.50 -12.83 -11.82
C THR A 262 -31.20 -13.66 -11.78
N ASP A 263 -31.24 -14.87 -11.23
CA ASP A 263 -30.07 -15.76 -11.21
C ASP A 263 -29.52 -16.06 -12.63
N ALA A 264 -30.38 -16.05 -13.65
CA ALA A 264 -29.97 -16.21 -15.05
C ALA A 264 -29.23 -14.98 -15.60
N GLU A 265 -29.67 -13.77 -15.25
CA GLU A 265 -29.00 -12.51 -15.61
C GLU A 265 -27.67 -12.35 -14.85
N LEU A 266 -27.67 -12.65 -13.54
CA LEU A 266 -26.46 -12.62 -12.71
C LEU A 266 -25.43 -13.67 -13.16
N SER A 267 -25.87 -14.89 -13.46
CA SER A 267 -25.06 -15.91 -14.13
C SER A 267 -24.48 -15.38 -15.45
N THR A 268 -25.30 -14.75 -16.30
CA THR A 268 -24.86 -14.21 -17.60
C THR A 268 -23.84 -13.08 -17.42
N PHE A 269 -24.01 -12.22 -16.42
CA PHE A 269 -23.08 -11.14 -16.09
C PHE A 269 -21.72 -11.69 -15.60
N VAL A 270 -21.74 -12.66 -14.68
CA VAL A 270 -20.52 -13.32 -14.18
C VAL A 270 -19.85 -14.15 -15.27
N LEU A 271 -20.59 -14.85 -16.13
CA LEU A 271 -20.04 -15.56 -17.28
C LEU A 271 -19.40 -14.61 -18.30
N LYS A 272 -19.97 -13.43 -18.56
CA LYS A 272 -19.32 -12.42 -19.41
C LYS A 272 -17.97 -11.99 -18.84
N TRP A 273 -17.87 -11.82 -17.52
CA TRP A 273 -16.59 -11.56 -16.86
C TRP A 273 -15.60 -12.73 -17.00
N LEU A 274 -16.02 -13.97 -16.66
CA LEU A 274 -15.14 -15.14 -16.74
C LEU A 274 -14.74 -15.51 -18.19
N ASN A 275 -15.52 -15.13 -19.20
CA ASN A 275 -15.12 -15.33 -20.60
C ASN A 275 -14.00 -14.38 -21.07
N ASN A 276 -13.59 -13.37 -20.30
CA ASN A 276 -12.48 -12.48 -20.68
C ASN A 276 -11.16 -13.24 -20.93
N TRP A 277 -10.88 -14.30 -20.17
CA TRP A 277 -9.70 -15.16 -20.33
C TRP A 277 -9.82 -16.20 -21.47
N LYS A 278 -10.98 -16.34 -22.14
CA LYS A 278 -11.24 -17.40 -23.12
C LYS A 278 -10.37 -17.31 -24.38
N SER A 279 -10.08 -16.09 -24.82
CA SER A 279 -9.46 -15.80 -26.12
C SER A 279 -8.35 -14.77 -25.97
N VAL A 280 -7.47 -14.71 -26.97
CA VAL A 280 -6.53 -13.59 -27.12
C VAL A 280 -7.31 -12.28 -27.27
N LYS A 281 -6.73 -11.19 -26.78
CA LYS A 281 -7.26 -9.82 -26.93
C LYS A 281 -6.16 -8.86 -27.35
N ILE A 282 -6.59 -7.71 -27.87
CA ILE A 282 -5.73 -6.56 -28.12
C ILE A 282 -6.32 -5.39 -27.33
N ILE A 283 -5.55 -4.83 -26.38
CA ILE A 283 -5.92 -3.65 -25.61
C ILE A 283 -4.71 -2.72 -25.64
N ASN A 284 -4.86 -1.49 -26.15
CA ASN A 284 -3.74 -0.55 -26.31
C ASN A 284 -2.58 -1.15 -27.15
N ASP A 285 -2.89 -1.93 -28.18
CA ASP A 285 -1.92 -2.71 -28.99
C ASP A 285 -1.13 -3.79 -28.21
N ASP A 286 -1.42 -3.99 -26.92
CA ASP A 286 -0.91 -5.11 -26.13
C ASP A 286 -1.67 -6.40 -26.45
N THR A 287 -0.96 -7.47 -26.80
CA THR A 287 -1.55 -8.77 -27.16
C THR A 287 -1.68 -9.64 -25.92
N ILE A 288 -2.82 -9.54 -25.25
CA ILE A 288 -3.11 -10.29 -24.03
C ILE A 288 -3.40 -11.76 -24.40
N PRO A 289 -2.66 -12.75 -23.86
CA PRO A 289 -2.84 -14.15 -24.19
C PRO A 289 -4.14 -14.74 -23.60
N ALA A 290 -4.63 -15.80 -24.23
CA ALA A 290 -5.72 -16.61 -23.70
C ALA A 290 -5.23 -17.47 -22.52
N ARG A 291 -6.07 -17.63 -21.49
CA ARG A 291 -5.77 -18.41 -20.28
C ARG A 291 -6.85 -19.48 -20.08
N SER A 292 -6.84 -20.45 -20.99
CA SER A 292 -7.89 -21.46 -21.18
C SER A 292 -8.18 -22.36 -19.96
N LEU A 293 -7.27 -22.42 -18.99
CA LEU A 293 -7.51 -23.08 -17.69
C LEU A 293 -8.70 -22.47 -16.92
N ILE A 294 -9.17 -21.26 -17.27
CA ILE A 294 -10.40 -20.66 -16.72
C ILE A 294 -11.61 -21.62 -16.77
N PHE A 295 -11.70 -22.46 -17.81
CA PHE A 295 -12.75 -23.47 -17.92
C PHE A 295 -12.55 -24.62 -16.92
N GLN A 296 -11.35 -25.18 -16.89
CA GLN A 296 -11.02 -26.35 -16.07
C GLN A 296 -10.98 -26.03 -14.56
N ARG A 297 -10.57 -24.81 -14.19
CA ARG A 297 -10.46 -24.36 -12.79
C ARG A 297 -11.75 -23.73 -12.25
N ILE A 298 -12.48 -22.96 -13.05
CA ILE A 298 -13.62 -22.16 -12.58
C ILE A 298 -14.93 -22.54 -13.28
N ILE A 299 -15.05 -22.26 -14.59
CA ILE A 299 -16.36 -22.23 -15.27
C ILE A 299 -17.01 -23.62 -15.29
N THR A 300 -16.30 -24.66 -15.75
CA THR A 300 -16.89 -26.00 -15.90
C THR A 300 -17.22 -26.65 -14.55
N PRO A 301 -16.33 -26.68 -13.53
CA PRO A 301 -16.70 -27.22 -12.21
C PRO A 301 -17.88 -26.50 -11.56
N TRP A 302 -17.99 -25.18 -11.75
CA TRP A 302 -19.11 -24.39 -11.24
C TRP A 302 -20.42 -24.70 -11.99
N GLN A 303 -20.41 -24.73 -13.33
CA GLN A 303 -21.57 -25.15 -14.13
C GLN A 303 -22.03 -26.57 -13.79
N THR A 304 -21.11 -27.53 -13.62
CA THR A 304 -21.44 -28.91 -13.23
C THR A 304 -22.11 -28.97 -11.84
N LYS A 305 -21.59 -28.26 -10.83
CA LYS A 305 -22.26 -28.18 -9.52
C LYS A 305 -23.64 -27.53 -9.62
N SER A 306 -23.77 -26.47 -10.40
CA SER A 306 -25.03 -25.73 -10.59
C SER A 306 -26.10 -26.60 -11.24
N PHE A 307 -25.76 -27.31 -12.32
CA PHE A 307 -26.64 -28.25 -13.02
C PHE A 307 -27.06 -29.42 -12.12
N ASN A 308 -26.10 -30.03 -11.41
CA ASN A 308 -26.38 -31.12 -10.47
C ASN A 308 -27.27 -30.68 -9.28
N ALA A 309 -27.34 -29.37 -9.00
CA ALA A 309 -28.22 -28.77 -8.00
C ALA A 309 -29.54 -28.20 -8.57
N GLY A 310 -29.86 -28.52 -9.84
CA GLY A 310 -31.13 -28.19 -10.50
C GLY A 310 -31.12 -26.91 -11.36
N SER A 311 -29.97 -26.27 -11.58
CA SER A 311 -29.90 -25.10 -12.47
C SER A 311 -29.99 -25.49 -13.95
N PRO A 312 -30.53 -24.62 -14.83
CA PRO A 312 -30.43 -24.78 -16.29
C PRO A 312 -29.00 -25.03 -16.76
N SER A 313 -28.86 -25.83 -17.83
CA SER A 313 -27.55 -26.18 -18.39
C SER A 313 -26.74 -24.93 -18.78
N GLY A 314 -25.49 -24.86 -18.31
CA GLY A 314 -24.60 -23.72 -18.53
C GLY A 314 -24.80 -22.52 -17.58
N GLN A 315 -25.84 -22.51 -16.74
CA GLN A 315 -26.03 -21.46 -15.74
C GLN A 315 -25.07 -21.63 -14.54
N LEU A 316 -24.63 -20.50 -13.95
CA LEU A 316 -23.89 -20.45 -12.71
C LEU A 316 -24.83 -20.17 -11.54
N ASP A 317 -24.89 -21.09 -10.58
CA ASP A 317 -25.56 -20.89 -9.29
C ASP A 317 -24.58 -20.27 -8.29
N MET A 318 -24.88 -19.06 -7.81
CA MET A 318 -23.98 -18.32 -6.93
C MET A 318 -23.70 -19.03 -5.59
N ARG A 319 -24.50 -20.04 -5.19
CA ARG A 319 -24.19 -20.93 -4.04
C ARG A 319 -22.85 -21.65 -4.18
N PHE A 320 -22.35 -21.85 -5.40
CA PHE A 320 -21.09 -22.54 -5.70
C PHE A 320 -19.96 -21.62 -6.20
N ALA A 321 -20.11 -20.29 -6.07
CA ALA A 321 -19.07 -19.34 -6.44
C ALA A 321 -17.76 -19.62 -5.67
N PRO A 322 -16.64 -19.96 -6.33
CA PRO A 322 -15.45 -20.51 -5.68
C PRO A 322 -14.54 -19.45 -5.01
N PHE A 323 -15.11 -18.33 -4.55
CA PHE A 323 -14.37 -17.17 -4.04
C PHE A 323 -14.56 -17.01 -2.53
N LYS A 324 -13.47 -17.19 -1.76
CA LYS A 324 -13.43 -16.86 -0.33
C LYS A 324 -12.99 -15.40 -0.14
N LEU A 325 -13.69 -14.65 0.71
CA LEU A 325 -13.23 -13.34 1.19
C LEU A 325 -12.00 -13.51 2.11
N THR A 326 -10.92 -12.76 1.84
CA THR A 326 -9.67 -12.81 2.62
C THR A 326 -9.32 -11.49 3.30
N ALA A 327 -9.77 -10.35 2.76
CA ALA A 327 -9.59 -9.05 3.40
C ALA A 327 -10.72 -8.06 3.07
N ILE A 328 -11.02 -7.18 4.02
CA ILE A 328 -11.67 -5.88 3.79
C ILE A 328 -10.60 -4.80 4.03
N VAL A 329 -10.43 -3.87 3.09
CA VAL A 329 -9.32 -2.90 3.12
C VAL A 329 -9.83 -1.47 2.97
N ASN A 330 -9.29 -0.60 3.82
CA ASN A 330 -9.48 0.85 3.77
C ASN A 330 -8.26 1.51 3.10
N ARG A 331 -8.52 2.33 2.08
CA ARG A 331 -7.55 3.18 1.38
C ARG A 331 -7.90 4.67 1.54
N PHE A 332 -8.12 5.11 2.78
CA PHE A 332 -8.24 6.53 3.11
C PHE A 332 -6.98 7.35 2.74
N ASP A 333 -5.83 6.68 2.56
CA ASP A 333 -4.59 7.24 2.06
C ASP A 333 -4.60 7.57 0.55
N LEU A 334 -5.62 7.12 -0.19
CA LEU A 334 -5.90 7.50 -1.59
C LEU A 334 -7.00 8.57 -1.68
N ARG A 335 -7.26 9.33 -0.61
CA ARG A 335 -8.13 10.50 -0.69
C ARG A 335 -7.43 11.62 -1.43
N GLU A 336 -8.19 12.36 -2.22
CA GLU A 336 -7.71 13.59 -2.85
C GLU A 336 -8.76 14.69 -2.67
N ARG A 337 -8.31 15.95 -2.75
CA ARG A 337 -9.14 17.14 -2.53
C ARG A 337 -9.46 17.90 -3.82
N ALA A 338 -9.01 17.38 -4.96
CA ALA A 338 -9.37 17.91 -6.28
C ALA A 338 -10.78 17.44 -6.69
N ALA A 339 -11.50 18.30 -7.43
CA ALA A 339 -12.91 18.11 -7.72
C ALA A 339 -13.18 16.88 -8.62
N GLY A 340 -13.85 15.87 -8.07
CA GLY A 340 -14.25 14.64 -8.78
C GLY A 340 -13.41 13.40 -8.46
N ILE A 341 -12.34 13.55 -7.68
CA ILE A 341 -11.50 12.44 -7.23
C ILE A 341 -12.09 11.83 -5.93
N PRO A 342 -11.96 10.51 -5.67
CA PRO A 342 -12.61 9.86 -4.52
C PRO A 342 -12.08 10.31 -3.15
N ALA A 343 -12.93 10.16 -2.13
CA ALA A 343 -12.58 10.33 -0.72
C ALA A 343 -11.83 9.10 -0.14
N GLY A 344 -10.86 8.60 -0.90
CA GLY A 344 -10.22 7.31 -0.72
C GLY A 344 -10.94 6.18 -1.45
N GLU A 345 -10.54 4.95 -1.14
CA GLU A 345 -11.05 3.73 -1.76
C GLU A 345 -11.34 2.65 -0.70
N GLY A 346 -12.31 1.78 -0.96
CA GLY A 346 -12.67 0.64 -0.12
C GLY A 346 -12.66 -0.65 -0.92
N ARG A 347 -12.00 -1.70 -0.41
CA ARG A 347 -11.80 -2.96 -1.16
C ARG A 347 -12.35 -4.19 -0.46
N PHE A 348 -12.75 -5.16 -1.26
CA PHE A 348 -12.93 -6.56 -0.87
C PHE A 348 -11.95 -7.43 -1.66
N THR A 349 -11.03 -8.10 -0.97
CA THR A 349 -10.11 -9.06 -1.58
C THR A 349 -10.64 -10.47 -1.39
N PHE A 350 -10.78 -11.20 -2.50
CA PHE A 350 -11.15 -12.62 -2.52
C PHE A 350 -10.00 -13.47 -3.05
N CYS A 351 -9.82 -14.68 -2.52
CA CYS A 351 -9.01 -15.71 -3.17
C CYS A 351 -9.89 -16.81 -3.77
N LEU A 352 -9.42 -17.40 -4.86
CA LEU A 352 -10.04 -18.56 -5.48
C LEU A 352 -9.72 -19.82 -4.65
N ILE A 353 -10.69 -20.72 -4.50
CA ILE A 353 -10.55 -22.02 -3.82
C ILE A 353 -10.83 -23.14 -4.84
N GLU A 354 -10.16 -24.30 -4.70
CA GLU A 354 -10.34 -25.40 -5.64
C GLU A 354 -11.76 -26.00 -5.57
N SER A 355 -12.28 -26.50 -6.70
CA SER A 355 -13.66 -27.02 -6.78
C SER A 355 -13.95 -28.22 -5.88
N ASN A 356 -12.92 -28.97 -5.50
CA ASN A 356 -12.93 -30.06 -4.53
C ASN A 356 -12.84 -29.59 -3.06
N CYS A 357 -12.64 -28.29 -2.80
CA CYS A 357 -12.48 -27.68 -1.48
C CYS A 357 -11.30 -28.18 -0.64
N THR A 358 -10.22 -28.65 -1.28
CA THR A 358 -9.01 -29.15 -0.59
C THR A 358 -7.93 -28.09 -0.35
N ARG A 359 -7.88 -27.03 -1.17
CA ARG A 359 -6.80 -26.02 -1.15
C ARG A 359 -7.26 -24.68 -1.75
N PRO A 360 -6.63 -23.55 -1.38
CA PRO A 360 -6.72 -22.34 -2.16
C PRO A 360 -5.99 -22.49 -3.50
N LEU A 361 -6.34 -21.65 -4.46
CA LEU A 361 -5.69 -21.52 -5.76
C LEU A 361 -4.91 -20.20 -5.81
N GLU A 362 -3.81 -20.18 -6.56
CA GLU A 362 -2.99 -18.98 -6.82
C GLU A 362 -3.71 -18.04 -7.79
N MET A 363 -4.80 -17.43 -7.30
CA MET A 363 -5.59 -16.40 -7.95
C MET A 363 -6.31 -15.57 -6.89
N THR A 364 -6.15 -14.25 -6.91
CA THR A 364 -7.01 -13.34 -6.14
C THR A 364 -7.82 -12.42 -7.06
N CYS A 365 -8.92 -11.92 -6.54
CA CYS A 365 -9.83 -10.96 -7.18
C CYS A 365 -10.12 -9.87 -6.15
N VAL A 366 -9.74 -8.64 -6.48
CA VAL A 366 -9.96 -7.45 -5.67
C VAL A 366 -11.07 -6.64 -6.31
N ILE A 367 -12.17 -6.40 -5.58
CA ILE A 367 -13.25 -5.50 -6.01
C ILE A 367 -13.03 -4.17 -5.28
N GLU A 368 -12.75 -3.12 -6.04
CA GLU A 368 -12.33 -1.81 -5.54
C GLU A 368 -13.39 -0.75 -5.82
N TYR A 369 -13.77 -0.03 -4.77
CA TYR A 369 -14.79 1.00 -4.83
C TYR A 369 -14.18 2.35 -4.44
N ALA A 370 -14.33 3.34 -5.32
CA ALA A 370 -14.14 4.74 -4.97
C ALA A 370 -15.09 5.12 -3.82
N ILE A 371 -14.67 5.95 -2.88
CA ILE A 371 -15.57 6.45 -1.83
C ILE A 371 -16.33 7.70 -2.33
N PRO A 372 -17.67 7.64 -2.42
CA PRO A 372 -18.51 8.74 -2.94
C PRO A 372 -18.86 9.76 -1.85
N LYS A 373 -17.85 10.44 -1.29
CA LYS A 373 -18.11 11.66 -0.53
C LYS A 373 -17.82 12.88 -1.43
N PRO A 374 -18.66 13.93 -1.37
CA PRO A 374 -18.25 15.25 -1.85
C PRO A 374 -16.89 15.65 -1.27
N ASP A 375 -16.10 16.37 -2.07
CA ASP A 375 -14.98 17.16 -1.58
C ASP A 375 -15.52 18.36 -0.78
N ILE A 376 -15.91 18.05 0.45
CA ILE A 376 -16.29 18.96 1.53
C ILE A 376 -15.60 18.39 2.75
N CYS A 377 -14.71 19.16 3.37
CA CYS A 377 -13.82 18.66 4.40
C CYS A 377 -14.61 17.98 5.56
N ASP A 378 -15.74 18.55 5.98
CA ASP A 378 -16.56 17.98 7.06
C ASP A 378 -17.08 16.58 6.70
N THR A 379 -17.39 16.33 5.43
CA THR A 379 -17.86 15.01 4.97
C THR A 379 -16.71 14.00 4.93
N LEU A 380 -15.50 14.47 4.59
CA LEU A 380 -14.27 13.66 4.62
C LEU A 380 -13.84 13.32 6.05
N GLN A 381 -13.96 14.25 7.01
CA GLN A 381 -13.75 14.00 8.43
C GLN A 381 -14.78 13.00 8.97
N ASN A 382 -16.06 13.19 8.67
CA ASN A 382 -17.11 12.26 9.09
C ASN A 382 -16.93 10.86 8.47
N TRP A 383 -16.28 10.73 7.31
CA TRP A 383 -15.86 9.44 6.76
C TRP A 383 -14.66 8.84 7.49
N ALA A 384 -13.60 9.61 7.71
CA ALA A 384 -12.42 9.20 8.48
C ALA A 384 -12.80 8.72 9.89
N GLN A 385 -13.66 9.48 10.57
CA GLN A 385 -14.11 9.20 11.93
C GLN A 385 -14.90 7.88 12.04
N GLN A 386 -15.65 7.49 11.02
CA GLN A 386 -16.36 6.20 11.02
C GLN A 386 -15.36 5.03 11.05
N TRP A 387 -14.37 5.03 10.16
CA TRP A 387 -13.29 4.02 10.18
C TRP A 387 -12.51 4.09 11.49
N PHE A 388 -12.10 5.28 11.92
CA PHE A 388 -11.32 5.49 13.15
C PHE A 388 -12.09 5.13 14.43
N ASN A 389 -13.43 5.11 14.42
CA ASN A 389 -14.24 4.62 15.54
C ASN A 389 -14.19 3.09 15.68
N LEU A 390 -13.89 2.33 14.63
CA LEU A 390 -13.82 0.85 14.69
C LEU A 390 -12.77 0.35 15.70
N LYS A 391 -11.72 1.13 15.99
CA LYS A 391 -10.69 0.83 17.00
C LYS A 391 -11.25 0.66 18.42
N ASN A 392 -12.40 1.27 18.71
CA ASN A 392 -13.03 1.25 20.02
C ASN A 392 -13.78 -0.07 20.31
N PHE A 393 -13.96 -0.93 19.30
CA PHE A 393 -14.69 -2.19 19.41
C PHE A 393 -13.73 -3.39 19.51
N THR A 394 -14.18 -4.49 20.11
CA THR A 394 -13.50 -5.78 19.94
C THR A 394 -13.65 -6.25 18.50
N LEU A 395 -12.52 -6.53 17.83
CA LEU A 395 -12.47 -6.99 16.44
C LEU A 395 -13.33 -8.25 16.25
N GLY A 396 -14.17 -8.25 15.22
CA GLY A 396 -15.09 -9.37 14.94
C GLY A 396 -16.24 -9.57 15.93
N SER A 397 -16.46 -8.62 16.86
CA SER A 397 -17.69 -8.62 17.67
C SER A 397 -18.92 -8.25 16.80
N PRO A 398 -20.15 -8.61 17.21
CA PRO A 398 -21.36 -8.21 16.48
C PRO A 398 -21.48 -6.70 16.27
N GLY A 399 -21.03 -5.89 17.25
CA GLY A 399 -20.97 -4.43 17.15
C GLY A 399 -19.93 -3.95 16.13
N TYR A 400 -18.72 -4.52 16.15
CA TYR A 400 -17.69 -4.23 15.14
C TYR A 400 -18.18 -4.58 13.72
N ASN A 401 -18.73 -5.79 13.52
CA ASN A 401 -19.20 -6.25 12.21
C ASN A 401 -20.40 -5.42 11.72
N ALA A 402 -21.27 -4.95 12.61
CA ALA A 402 -22.36 -4.02 12.25
C ALA A 402 -21.84 -2.63 11.85
N ALA A 403 -20.88 -2.08 12.61
CA ALA A 403 -20.27 -0.79 12.29
C ALA A 403 -19.49 -0.82 10.97
N LEU A 404 -18.65 -1.86 10.77
CA LEU A 404 -17.94 -2.07 9.51
C LEU A 404 -18.91 -2.29 8.35
N GLN A 405 -20.01 -3.04 8.55
CA GLN A 405 -21.01 -3.21 7.51
C GLN A 405 -21.63 -1.86 7.10
N ALA A 406 -22.05 -1.04 8.07
CA ALA A 406 -22.62 0.28 7.80
C ALA A 406 -21.65 1.22 7.06
N ILE A 407 -20.34 1.05 7.24
CA ILE A 407 -19.29 1.72 6.46
C ILE A 407 -19.24 1.16 5.04
N THR A 408 -19.12 -0.17 4.88
CA THR A 408 -19.01 -0.81 3.55
C THR A 408 -20.25 -0.62 2.67
N ASP A 409 -21.43 -0.58 3.29
CA ASP A 409 -22.72 -0.41 2.63
C ASP A 409 -22.86 0.95 1.92
N GLN A 410 -22.06 1.96 2.29
CA GLN A 410 -22.05 3.29 1.68
C GLN A 410 -21.31 3.37 0.34
N TYR A 411 -20.56 2.32 -0.04
CA TYR A 411 -19.90 2.24 -1.33
C TYR A 411 -20.24 0.96 -2.12
N SER A 412 -20.45 -0.17 -1.45
CA SER A 412 -20.66 -1.47 -2.11
C SER A 412 -22.04 -1.65 -2.75
N LYS A 413 -23.05 -0.91 -2.28
CA LYS A 413 -24.45 -1.04 -2.72
C LYS A 413 -24.73 -0.28 -4.01
N TRP A 414 -25.52 -0.90 -4.90
CA TRP A 414 -26.12 -0.20 -6.03
C TRP A 414 -26.95 0.99 -5.53
N GLY A 415 -26.92 2.12 -6.24
CA GLY A 415 -27.67 3.33 -5.87
C GLY A 415 -26.95 4.26 -4.90
N THR A 416 -25.75 3.89 -4.43
CA THR A 416 -24.93 4.73 -3.54
C THR A 416 -23.85 5.51 -4.28
N GLY A 417 -23.81 5.49 -5.62
CA GLY A 417 -22.63 5.91 -6.36
C GLY A 417 -22.89 6.67 -7.66
N ASN A 418 -22.06 7.70 -7.88
CA ASN A 418 -22.09 8.60 -9.02
C ASN A 418 -21.30 8.08 -10.25
N ARG A 419 -20.72 6.87 -10.18
CA ARG A 419 -19.94 6.27 -11.25
C ARG A 419 -20.78 5.32 -12.11
N VAL A 420 -20.14 4.68 -13.08
CA VAL A 420 -20.78 3.91 -14.16
C VAL A 420 -21.84 2.96 -13.61
N GLY A 421 -23.05 3.05 -14.17
CA GLY A 421 -24.15 2.15 -13.84
C GLY A 421 -24.81 2.35 -12.48
N ASN A 422 -24.64 3.52 -11.83
CA ASN A 422 -25.14 3.83 -10.48
C ASN A 422 -24.47 2.96 -9.39
N THR A 423 -23.15 2.86 -9.50
CA THR A 423 -22.27 2.10 -8.59
C THR A 423 -21.06 2.96 -8.21
N ASN A 424 -20.21 2.46 -7.31
CA ASN A 424 -18.94 3.10 -6.96
C ASN A 424 -17.70 2.35 -7.44
N LEU A 425 -17.86 1.34 -8.30
CA LEU A 425 -16.73 0.54 -8.78
C LEU A 425 -15.70 1.47 -9.44
N ASP A 426 -14.45 1.39 -8.99
CA ASP A 426 -13.32 1.87 -9.79
C ASP A 426 -12.83 0.73 -10.69
N ALA A 427 -12.34 -0.35 -10.06
CA ALA A 427 -11.75 -1.50 -10.72
C ALA A 427 -12.25 -2.80 -10.10
N ILE A 428 -12.25 -3.86 -10.92
CA ILE A 428 -11.92 -5.19 -10.42
C ILE A 428 -10.50 -5.48 -10.90
N ARG A 429 -9.60 -5.90 -10.01
CA ARG A 429 -8.29 -6.43 -10.41
C ARG A 429 -8.21 -7.91 -10.11
N THR A 430 -7.68 -8.68 -11.04
CA THR A 430 -7.22 -10.04 -10.74
C THR A 430 -5.72 -10.10 -10.81
N ASN A 431 -5.19 -11.04 -10.04
CA ASN A 431 -3.82 -11.46 -10.18
C ASN A 431 -3.77 -13.00 -10.14
N GLU A 432 -3.31 -13.65 -11.20
CA GLU A 432 -3.47 -15.11 -11.29
C GLU A 432 -2.32 -15.87 -11.93
N ARG A 433 -2.05 -17.04 -11.34
CA ARG A 433 -1.06 -18.05 -11.77
C ARG A 433 -1.70 -19.42 -11.96
N GLU A 434 -2.80 -19.72 -11.27
CA GLU A 434 -3.57 -20.94 -11.51
C GLU A 434 -4.31 -20.99 -12.85
N LEU A 435 -4.32 -19.88 -13.61
CA LEU A 435 -4.82 -19.85 -15.00
C LEU A 435 -3.72 -19.83 -16.08
N ALA A 436 -2.43 -19.76 -15.70
CA ALA A 436 -1.32 -19.76 -16.64
C ALA A 436 -1.24 -21.08 -17.44
N PRO A 437 -0.87 -21.06 -18.74
CA PRO A 437 -0.84 -22.26 -19.60
C PRO A 437 -0.04 -23.46 -19.05
N LEU A 438 -0.38 -24.65 -19.55
CA LEU A 438 0.33 -25.92 -19.30
C LEU A 438 1.05 -26.41 -20.55
N ASP A 439 1.69 -25.49 -21.28
CA ASP A 439 2.41 -25.70 -22.53
C ASP A 439 3.92 -25.95 -22.35
N GLY A 440 4.40 -25.95 -21.10
CA GLY A 440 5.82 -26.06 -20.74
C GLY A 440 6.50 -24.73 -20.45
N SER A 441 5.83 -23.60 -20.65
CA SER A 441 6.32 -22.28 -20.24
C SER A 441 6.35 -22.12 -18.71
N PRO A 442 7.20 -21.22 -18.16
CA PRO A 442 7.17 -20.87 -16.75
C PRO A 442 5.80 -20.30 -16.35
N ARG A 443 5.14 -20.91 -15.35
CA ARG A 443 3.83 -20.45 -14.86
C ARG A 443 3.95 -19.13 -14.12
N ARG A 444 3.74 -18.02 -14.83
CA ARG A 444 3.82 -16.64 -14.33
C ARG A 444 2.49 -16.15 -13.75
N TRP A 445 2.61 -15.34 -12.71
CA TRP A 445 1.55 -14.43 -12.30
C TRP A 445 1.36 -13.34 -13.35
N GLU A 446 0.10 -12.95 -13.55
CA GLU A 446 -0.33 -11.89 -14.48
C GLU A 446 -1.37 -11.02 -13.79
N PHE A 447 -1.30 -9.71 -14.00
CA PHE A 447 -2.31 -8.76 -13.60
C PHE A 447 -3.27 -8.47 -14.75
N ARG A 448 -4.56 -8.39 -14.44
CA ARG A 448 -5.61 -7.88 -15.32
C ARG A 448 -6.52 -6.93 -14.57
N GLU A 449 -6.99 -5.91 -15.27
CA GLU A 449 -7.87 -4.88 -14.73
C GLU A 449 -9.18 -4.83 -15.51
N PHE A 450 -10.30 -4.66 -14.82
CA PHE A 450 -11.62 -4.67 -15.40
C PHE A 450 -12.45 -3.49 -14.89
N GLY A 451 -13.20 -2.85 -15.79
CA GLY A 451 -14.21 -1.84 -15.47
C GLY A 451 -15.63 -2.34 -15.71
N LEU A 452 -16.62 -1.65 -15.15
CA LEU A 452 -18.03 -1.87 -15.48
C LEU A 452 -18.40 -1.03 -16.70
N ASN A 453 -18.96 -1.65 -17.74
CA ASN A 453 -19.69 -0.97 -18.80
C ASN A 453 -21.19 -0.89 -18.43
N ALA A 454 -21.82 0.25 -18.68
CA ALA A 454 -23.27 0.44 -18.54
C ALA A 454 -24.07 -0.19 -19.69
N SER A 455 -23.56 -0.16 -20.92
CA SER A 455 -24.28 -0.62 -22.12
C SER A 455 -23.36 -1.33 -23.13
N PRO A 456 -23.49 -2.66 -23.32
CA PRO A 456 -24.28 -3.58 -22.50
C PRO A 456 -23.73 -3.66 -21.06
N ARG A 457 -24.61 -3.93 -20.09
CA ARG A 457 -24.22 -4.13 -18.68
C ARG A 457 -23.30 -5.35 -18.55
N ALA A 458 -22.01 -5.11 -18.36
CA ALA A 458 -20.98 -6.14 -18.33
C ALA A 458 -19.68 -5.63 -17.69
N ILE A 459 -18.91 -6.53 -17.06
CA ILE A 459 -17.53 -6.26 -16.66
C ILE A 459 -16.62 -6.54 -17.85
N VAL A 460 -15.84 -5.54 -18.26
CA VAL A 460 -14.95 -5.56 -19.43
C VAL A 460 -13.51 -5.31 -19.00
N GLU A 461 -12.59 -6.06 -19.61
CA GLU A 461 -11.15 -5.90 -19.39
C GLU A 461 -10.67 -4.56 -19.99
N ARG A 462 -9.81 -3.85 -19.27
CA ARG A 462 -9.22 -2.56 -19.64
C ARG A 462 -7.71 -2.60 -19.40
N ARG A 463 -7.02 -1.50 -19.74
CA ARG A 463 -5.60 -1.34 -19.42
C ARG A 463 -5.36 -1.47 -17.91
N VAL A 464 -4.26 -2.09 -17.52
CA VAL A 464 -3.83 -2.11 -16.12
C VAL A 464 -3.24 -0.74 -15.78
N ALA A 465 -3.72 -0.11 -14.71
CA ALA A 465 -3.29 1.22 -14.30
C ALA A 465 -1.79 1.26 -13.93
N GLN A 466 -1.11 2.37 -14.25
CA GLN A 466 0.28 2.67 -13.88
C GLN A 466 1.31 1.57 -14.19
N ILE A 467 1.12 0.80 -15.27
CA ILE A 467 2.13 -0.16 -15.76
C ILE A 467 2.31 -0.11 -17.29
N PRO A 468 3.57 -0.10 -17.81
CA PRO A 468 3.81 -0.29 -19.24
C PRO A 468 3.59 -1.74 -19.69
N GLN A 469 3.50 -1.96 -21.01
CA GLN A 469 3.54 -3.29 -21.60
C GLN A 469 4.86 -4.00 -21.27
N ASP A 470 4.79 -5.30 -21.00
CA ASP A 470 5.94 -6.14 -20.61
C ASP A 470 7.15 -6.02 -21.57
N LYS A 471 6.90 -5.76 -22.87
CA LYS A 471 7.95 -5.53 -23.89
C LYS A 471 8.92 -4.38 -23.57
N TYR A 472 8.47 -3.40 -22.79
CA TYR A 472 9.29 -2.26 -22.37
C TYR A 472 10.31 -2.61 -21.27
N ASN A 473 10.17 -3.76 -20.60
CA ASN A 473 11.13 -4.27 -19.61
C ASN A 473 11.80 -5.59 -20.07
N ALA A 474 11.95 -5.79 -21.38
CA ALA A 474 12.47 -7.04 -21.96
C ALA A 474 13.96 -7.36 -21.65
N GLN A 475 14.65 -6.56 -20.83
CA GLN A 475 16.05 -6.74 -20.41
C GLN A 475 17.06 -6.89 -21.57
N VAL A 476 16.74 -6.33 -22.74
CA VAL A 476 17.59 -6.29 -23.93
C VAL A 476 17.59 -4.90 -24.57
N ASP A 477 18.64 -4.55 -25.31
CA ASP A 477 18.69 -3.30 -26.05
C ASP A 477 17.77 -3.37 -27.29
N ASN A 478 16.61 -2.72 -27.22
CA ASN A 478 15.63 -2.68 -28.31
C ASN A 478 14.91 -1.31 -28.41
N PRO A 479 14.22 -1.01 -29.53
CA PRO A 479 13.54 0.29 -29.74
C PRO A 479 12.35 0.60 -28.81
N ASP A 480 11.85 -0.37 -28.04
CA ASP A 480 10.79 -0.14 -27.03
C ASP A 480 11.44 0.22 -25.70
N VAL A 481 12.38 -0.59 -25.21
CA VAL A 481 13.18 -0.33 -24.00
C VAL A 481 13.85 1.06 -24.08
N ARG A 482 14.44 1.43 -25.24
CA ARG A 482 14.97 2.78 -25.47
C ARG A 482 13.92 3.88 -25.30
N ALA A 483 12.69 3.66 -25.75
CA ALA A 483 11.62 4.64 -25.69
C ALA A 483 11.08 4.84 -24.27
N MET A 484 10.90 3.75 -23.51
CA MET A 484 10.59 3.81 -22.08
C MET A 484 11.70 4.56 -21.32
N VAL A 485 12.95 4.17 -21.51
CA VAL A 485 14.09 4.76 -20.79
C VAL A 485 14.27 6.24 -21.13
N ALA A 486 14.04 6.65 -22.38
CA ALA A 486 13.98 8.05 -22.75
C ALA A 486 12.86 8.80 -22.02
N TRP A 487 11.64 8.24 -21.98
CA TRP A 487 10.50 8.84 -21.27
C TRP A 487 10.75 8.97 -19.76
N ILE A 488 11.27 7.93 -19.10
CA ILE A 488 11.55 7.94 -17.66
C ILE A 488 12.63 8.98 -17.32
N ASN A 489 13.72 9.03 -18.09
CA ASN A 489 14.77 10.02 -17.85
C ASN A 489 14.28 11.46 -18.10
N ALA A 490 13.39 11.67 -19.08
CA ALA A 490 12.77 12.99 -19.34
C ALA A 490 11.77 13.41 -18.23
N ASN A 491 11.07 12.45 -17.61
CA ASN A 491 10.11 12.70 -16.52
C ASN A 491 10.74 12.58 -15.12
N LYS A 492 12.07 12.66 -14.99
CA LYS A 492 12.84 12.51 -13.73
C LYS A 492 12.22 13.27 -12.55
N ALA A 493 11.87 14.55 -12.74
CA ALA A 493 11.35 15.39 -11.67
C ALA A 493 10.00 14.86 -11.15
N ASN A 494 9.04 14.68 -12.06
CA ASN A 494 7.68 14.22 -11.77
C ASN A 494 7.66 12.79 -11.18
N ILE A 495 8.56 11.92 -11.65
CA ILE A 495 8.73 10.57 -11.09
C ILE A 495 9.35 10.62 -9.68
N ASN A 496 10.40 11.41 -9.47
CA ASN A 496 11.01 11.56 -8.14
C ASN A 496 10.07 12.25 -7.12
N ALA A 497 9.16 13.09 -7.59
CA ALA A 497 8.16 13.78 -6.79
C ALA A 497 6.93 12.91 -6.46
N ASP A 498 6.85 11.67 -6.95
CA ASP A 498 5.65 10.82 -6.88
C ASP A 498 4.39 11.51 -7.43
N ASN A 499 4.52 12.18 -8.59
CA ASN A 499 3.43 12.88 -9.28
C ASN A 499 3.52 12.72 -10.80
N TYR A 500 3.15 11.54 -11.33
CA TYR A 500 3.07 11.30 -12.78
C TYR A 500 2.03 10.23 -13.13
N THR A 501 1.38 10.37 -14.29
CA THR A 501 0.54 9.31 -14.88
C THR A 501 1.24 8.77 -16.12
N LEU A 502 1.32 7.43 -16.26
CA LEU A 502 1.78 6.84 -17.51
C LEU A 502 0.81 7.20 -18.65
N PRO A 503 1.28 7.76 -19.77
CA PRO A 503 0.41 8.04 -20.91
C PRO A 503 0.07 6.74 -21.66
N ASP A 504 -1.10 6.72 -22.30
CA ASP A 504 -1.52 5.60 -23.17
C ASP A 504 -0.53 5.33 -24.31
N THR A 505 0.07 6.41 -24.84
CA THR A 505 1.07 6.42 -25.90
C THR A 505 2.26 7.33 -25.55
N LEU A 506 3.46 6.96 -25.99
CA LEU A 506 4.64 7.81 -25.95
C LEU A 506 4.58 8.87 -27.06
N SER A 507 5.39 9.93 -26.92
CA SER A 507 5.50 11.03 -27.90
C SER A 507 5.99 10.61 -29.30
N ASN A 508 6.51 9.39 -29.45
CA ASN A 508 6.84 8.77 -30.74
C ASN A 508 5.69 7.94 -31.35
N GLY A 509 4.48 8.02 -30.78
CA GLY A 509 3.27 7.32 -31.25
C GLY A 509 3.13 5.88 -30.78
N LYS A 510 4.13 5.30 -30.08
CA LYS A 510 4.04 3.92 -29.58
C LYS A 510 3.09 3.81 -28.39
N PHE A 511 2.20 2.82 -28.40
CA PHE A 511 1.39 2.46 -27.23
C PHE A 511 2.27 1.99 -26.07
N PHE A 512 2.00 2.52 -24.87
CA PHE A 512 2.87 2.37 -23.70
C PHE A 512 2.23 1.53 -22.59
N MET A 513 1.04 1.89 -22.11
CA MET A 513 0.33 1.18 -21.04
C MET A 513 -0.05 -0.26 -21.44
N GLY A 514 0.06 -1.17 -20.47
CA GLY A 514 -0.29 -2.59 -20.58
C GLY A 514 -1.80 -2.86 -20.64
N GLY A 515 -2.21 -3.78 -21.50
CA GLY A 515 -3.51 -4.46 -21.40
C GLY A 515 -3.50 -5.57 -20.34
N HIS A 516 -2.31 -6.15 -20.12
CA HIS A 516 -1.96 -7.02 -19.00
C HIS A 516 -0.54 -6.69 -18.53
N ALA A 517 -0.06 -7.36 -17.47
CA ALA A 517 1.35 -7.33 -17.11
C ALA A 517 1.78 -8.59 -16.35
N GLN A 518 2.96 -9.13 -16.65
CA GLN A 518 3.54 -10.32 -16.00
C GLN A 518 4.87 -10.00 -15.33
N ILE A 519 5.19 -10.75 -14.28
CA ILE A 519 6.55 -10.75 -13.72
C ILE A 519 7.41 -11.69 -14.59
N LEU A 520 8.29 -11.08 -15.39
CA LEU A 520 9.10 -11.76 -16.41
C LEU A 520 10.34 -12.48 -15.85
N ASP A 521 10.67 -12.28 -14.58
CA ASP A 521 11.78 -12.96 -13.90
C ASP A 521 11.36 -13.41 -12.49
N THR A 522 12.33 -13.71 -11.63
CA THR A 522 12.17 -14.19 -10.27
C THR A 522 11.73 -13.01 -9.39
N PRO A 523 10.63 -13.10 -8.61
CA PRO A 523 10.14 -11.94 -7.86
C PRO A 523 10.99 -11.56 -6.64
N VAL A 524 11.89 -12.45 -6.22
CA VAL A 524 12.65 -12.46 -4.96
C VAL A 524 13.93 -13.28 -5.12
N GLY A 525 15.01 -12.98 -4.40
CA GLY A 525 16.18 -13.87 -4.45
C GLY A 525 17.45 -13.38 -3.76
N LEU A 526 18.34 -14.35 -3.50
CA LEU A 526 19.74 -14.15 -3.14
C LEU A 526 20.60 -14.97 -4.12
N PRO A 527 21.57 -14.38 -4.85
CA PRO A 527 21.85 -12.93 -4.92
C PRO A 527 20.70 -12.13 -5.53
N THR A 528 20.67 -10.83 -5.24
CA THR A 528 19.57 -9.94 -5.62
C THR A 528 19.68 -9.51 -7.09
N LYS A 529 19.04 -10.27 -7.98
CA LYS A 529 18.50 -9.79 -9.26
C LYS A 529 16.99 -10.12 -9.40
N PRO A 530 16.14 -9.76 -8.43
CA PRO A 530 14.70 -9.93 -8.58
C PRO A 530 14.16 -9.00 -9.67
N TYR A 531 13.01 -9.32 -10.27
CA TYR A 531 12.37 -8.48 -11.27
C TYR A 531 12.17 -7.05 -10.76
N HIS A 532 12.51 -6.08 -11.61
CA HIS A 532 12.29 -4.65 -11.42
C HIS A 532 12.36 -3.94 -12.78
N TRP A 533 11.89 -2.70 -12.86
CA TRP A 533 11.96 -1.90 -14.08
C TRP A 533 13.27 -1.14 -14.15
N ASP A 534 14.11 -1.44 -15.15
CA ASP A 534 15.41 -0.75 -15.36
C ASP A 534 15.77 -0.49 -16.83
N GLY A 535 15.09 -1.19 -17.74
CA GLY A 535 15.49 -1.30 -19.14
C GLY A 535 16.56 -2.37 -19.31
N VAL A 536 17.83 -2.04 -19.08
CA VAL A 536 18.96 -3.00 -18.99
C VAL A 536 19.99 -2.60 -17.92
N GLU A 537 20.72 -3.58 -17.39
CA GLU A 537 21.79 -3.39 -16.41
C GLU A 537 23.04 -2.70 -16.99
N VAL A 538 23.35 -2.88 -18.28
CA VAL A 538 24.56 -2.33 -18.92
C VAL A 538 24.43 -0.81 -19.14
N ALA A 539 25.49 -0.04 -18.90
CA ALA A 539 25.48 1.40 -19.15
C ALA A 539 25.28 1.73 -20.63
N GLY A 540 24.25 2.52 -20.96
CA GLY A 540 23.86 2.83 -22.33
C GLY A 540 22.52 3.58 -22.44
N PRO A 541 21.98 3.76 -23.66
CA PRO A 541 20.72 4.46 -23.89
C PRO A 541 19.48 3.73 -23.36
N THR A 542 19.64 2.47 -22.95
CA THR A 542 18.61 1.57 -22.42
C THR A 542 18.69 1.35 -20.92
N ARG A 543 19.52 2.12 -20.20
CA ARG A 543 19.60 2.10 -18.73
C ARG A 543 18.98 3.37 -18.16
N ILE A 544 18.04 3.24 -17.21
CA ILE A 544 17.53 4.41 -16.47
C ILE A 544 18.69 5.02 -15.68
N LYS A 545 18.97 6.32 -15.86
CA LYS A 545 20.22 6.94 -15.38
C LYS A 545 20.23 7.15 -13.86
N ASN A 546 19.12 7.63 -13.30
CA ASN A 546 19.02 7.99 -11.89
C ASN A 546 18.44 6.85 -11.05
N THR A 547 19.12 6.50 -9.95
CA THR A 547 18.74 5.42 -9.04
C THR A 547 17.37 5.63 -8.39
N THR A 548 17.08 6.84 -7.91
CA THR A 548 15.80 7.19 -7.28
C THR A 548 14.67 7.12 -8.29
N THR A 549 14.85 7.72 -9.47
CA THR A 549 13.86 7.71 -10.55
C THR A 549 13.51 6.29 -10.98
N ARG A 550 14.52 5.41 -11.11
CA ARG A 550 14.31 3.99 -11.40
C ARG A 550 13.51 3.30 -10.30
N HIS A 551 13.92 3.46 -9.03
CA HIS A 551 13.25 2.80 -7.92
C HIS A 551 11.79 3.25 -7.79
N VAL A 552 11.52 4.56 -7.79
CA VAL A 552 10.15 5.08 -7.65
C VAL A 552 9.28 4.63 -8.82
N PHE A 553 9.77 4.74 -10.06
CA PHE A 553 9.05 4.22 -11.23
C PHE A 553 8.72 2.73 -11.09
N SER A 554 9.71 1.91 -10.75
CA SER A 554 9.61 0.46 -10.62
C SER A 554 8.65 0.06 -9.49
N LEU A 555 8.80 0.66 -8.30
CA LEU A 555 7.93 0.49 -7.13
C LEU A 555 6.48 0.88 -7.45
N ASN A 556 6.29 1.86 -8.35
CA ASN A 556 4.96 2.33 -8.72
C ASN A 556 4.24 1.51 -9.80
N THR A 557 4.91 0.51 -10.37
CA THR A 557 4.24 -0.49 -11.22
C THR A 557 3.72 -1.66 -10.39
N CYS A 558 2.60 -2.26 -10.80
CA CYS A 558 2.08 -3.47 -10.15
C CYS A 558 3.11 -4.62 -10.14
N THR A 559 3.86 -4.84 -11.23
CA THR A 559 4.86 -5.91 -11.28
C THR A 559 6.06 -5.64 -10.39
N GLY A 560 6.62 -4.43 -10.35
CA GLY A 560 7.77 -4.09 -9.50
C GLY A 560 7.44 -4.06 -8.00
N CYS A 561 6.26 -3.53 -7.65
CA CYS A 561 5.70 -3.58 -6.29
C CYS A 561 5.54 -5.03 -5.81
N HIS A 562 4.89 -5.89 -6.60
CA HIS A 562 4.69 -7.30 -6.29
C HIS A 562 5.91 -8.19 -6.62
N SER A 563 7.11 -7.60 -6.71
CA SER A 563 8.38 -8.32 -6.87
C SER A 563 9.53 -7.59 -6.16
N GLY A 564 10.60 -7.21 -6.88
CA GLY A 564 11.92 -6.97 -6.34
C GLY A 564 12.08 -5.71 -5.51
N GLU A 565 11.27 -4.68 -5.72
CA GLU A 565 11.39 -3.42 -4.96
C GLU A 565 10.85 -3.56 -3.52
N LEU A 566 10.01 -4.57 -3.27
CA LEU A 566 9.48 -4.95 -1.95
C LEU A 566 9.89 -6.37 -1.51
N GLN A 567 10.58 -7.10 -2.39
CA GLN A 567 10.96 -8.53 -2.29
C GLN A 567 9.84 -9.42 -1.73
N THR A 568 8.63 -9.28 -2.29
CA THR A 568 7.47 -10.10 -1.94
C THR A 568 7.32 -11.31 -2.87
N PHE A 569 6.86 -12.45 -2.34
CA PHE A 569 6.53 -13.65 -3.11
C PHE A 569 5.18 -13.46 -3.85
N PHE A 570 5.08 -12.37 -4.60
CA PHE A 570 3.87 -11.84 -5.24
C PHE A 570 2.76 -11.35 -4.31
N THR A 571 2.17 -12.22 -3.49
CA THR A 571 0.92 -11.86 -2.79
C THR A 571 1.16 -10.83 -1.69
N HIS A 572 0.28 -9.83 -1.64
CA HIS A 572 0.17 -8.92 -0.49
C HIS A 572 -0.91 -9.39 0.51
N VAL A 573 -1.86 -10.22 0.06
CA VAL A 573 -2.83 -10.95 0.87
C VAL A 573 -2.82 -12.40 0.39
N ASP A 574 -2.46 -13.34 1.25
CA ASP A 574 -2.28 -14.74 0.85
C ASP A 574 -3.61 -15.46 0.53
N PRO A 575 -3.67 -16.25 -0.55
CA PRO A 575 -4.71 -17.26 -0.76
C PRO A 575 -4.70 -18.31 0.37
N VAL A 576 -5.86 -18.53 1.01
CA VAL A 576 -5.98 -19.37 2.21
C VAL A 576 -7.31 -20.15 2.21
N MET A 577 -7.34 -21.34 2.81
CA MET A 577 -8.60 -22.06 3.03
C MET A 577 -9.54 -21.31 3.99
N PHE A 578 -10.82 -21.68 3.96
CA PHE A 578 -11.75 -21.38 5.07
C PHE A 578 -11.18 -21.87 6.41
N GLY A 579 -11.48 -21.17 7.50
CA GLY A 579 -10.88 -21.39 8.83
C GLY A 579 -9.41 -20.94 8.96
N THR A 580 -8.81 -20.33 7.93
CA THR A 580 -7.43 -19.80 7.97
C THR A 580 -7.42 -18.30 7.67
N GLN A 581 -6.84 -17.50 8.56
CA GLN A 581 -6.65 -16.06 8.36
C GLN A 581 -5.60 -15.80 7.27
N ALA A 582 -5.86 -14.85 6.38
CA ALA A 582 -4.90 -14.47 5.35
C ALA A 582 -3.69 -13.78 5.98
N THR A 583 -2.50 -14.25 5.64
CA THR A 583 -1.24 -13.55 5.99
C THR A 583 -1.02 -12.40 5.02
N LEU A 584 -0.34 -11.35 5.50
CA LEU A 584 -0.02 -10.16 4.73
C LEU A 584 1.47 -10.13 4.38
N SER A 585 1.83 -9.46 3.27
CA SER A 585 3.24 -9.25 2.91
C SER A 585 3.96 -8.38 3.95
N GLY A 586 5.29 -8.53 4.03
CA GLY A 586 6.08 -7.76 4.99
C GLY A 586 6.07 -6.25 4.72
N PHE A 587 5.93 -5.84 3.45
CA PHE A 587 5.67 -4.46 3.06
C PHE A 587 4.45 -3.85 3.78
N LEU A 588 3.34 -4.60 3.85
CA LEU A 588 2.13 -4.16 4.54
C LEU A 588 2.32 -4.20 6.07
N ALA A 589 2.81 -5.33 6.58
CA ALA A 589 2.82 -5.63 8.01
C ALA A 589 3.93 -4.90 8.80
N GLY A 590 5.06 -4.61 8.16
CA GLY A 590 6.28 -4.11 8.80
C GLY A 590 7.19 -5.18 9.40
N LYS A 591 7.05 -6.46 9.02
CA LYS A 591 7.86 -7.59 9.53
C LYS A 591 8.02 -8.65 8.45
N ALA A 592 9.03 -9.52 8.51
CA ALA A 592 9.16 -10.67 7.60
C ALA A 592 7.84 -11.46 7.42
N GLY A 593 7.23 -11.35 6.22
CA GLY A 593 5.95 -11.98 5.90
C GLY A 593 6.07 -13.46 5.55
N ARG A 594 4.94 -14.17 5.48
CA ARG A 594 4.91 -15.54 4.93
C ARG A 594 5.33 -15.52 3.45
N GLY A 595 5.84 -16.66 2.98
CA GLY A 595 6.38 -16.84 1.63
C GLY A 595 7.92 -16.78 1.59
N GLY A 596 8.55 -16.05 2.50
CA GLY A 596 10.02 -15.92 2.58
C GLY A 596 10.54 -14.53 2.17
N ALA A 597 9.70 -13.50 2.21
CA ALA A 597 10.11 -12.12 1.97
C ALA A 597 11.25 -11.74 2.93
N ILE A 598 12.40 -11.34 2.38
CA ILE A 598 13.65 -11.22 3.14
C ILE A 598 13.69 -9.88 3.86
N ASP A 599 13.66 -9.95 5.19
CA ASP A 599 13.89 -8.82 6.09
C ASP A 599 15.41 -8.73 6.37
N PHE A 600 16.08 -7.77 5.74
CA PHE A 600 17.55 -7.78 5.60
C PHE A 600 18.33 -7.48 6.89
N ASP A 601 17.68 -7.02 7.97
CA ASP A 601 18.29 -6.95 9.31
C ASP A 601 18.12 -8.25 10.12
N ASN A 602 17.29 -9.20 9.64
CA ASN A 602 16.86 -10.42 10.33
C ASN A 602 16.27 -10.18 11.73
N ASN A 603 15.60 -9.06 11.98
CA ASN A 603 15.06 -8.69 13.28
C ASN A 603 13.51 -8.83 13.33
N PRO A 604 12.95 -10.02 13.64
CA PRO A 604 11.50 -10.23 13.70
C PRO A 604 10.78 -9.42 14.79
N ASN A 605 11.52 -8.69 15.63
CA ASN A 605 10.99 -7.82 16.67
C ASN A 605 10.91 -6.34 16.23
N ASN A 606 11.44 -5.97 15.05
CA ASN A 606 11.26 -4.64 14.47
C ASN A 606 9.79 -4.42 14.05
N ASP A 607 9.41 -3.21 13.62
CA ASP A 607 8.15 -2.94 12.91
C ASP A 607 8.47 -2.17 11.61
N SER A 608 9.52 -2.62 10.93
CA SER A 608 10.19 -1.97 9.81
C SER A 608 10.83 -3.00 8.87
N MET A 609 10.05 -3.63 7.98
CA MET A 609 10.60 -4.64 7.06
C MET A 609 11.67 -4.00 6.17
N MET A 610 12.90 -4.47 6.29
CA MET A 610 14.06 -3.94 5.59
C MET A 610 14.29 -4.69 4.28
N VAL A 611 14.32 -3.97 3.15
CA VAL A 611 14.45 -4.52 1.79
C VAL A 611 15.68 -3.92 1.11
N ARG A 612 16.44 -4.74 0.35
CA ARG A 612 17.51 -4.23 -0.53
C ARG A 612 16.95 -3.79 -1.88
N ASP A 613 17.52 -2.72 -2.40
CA ASP A 613 17.24 -2.19 -3.73
C ASP A 613 17.39 -3.26 -4.82
N ALA A 614 16.37 -3.43 -5.66
CA ALA A 614 16.27 -4.54 -6.62
C ALA A 614 17.40 -4.55 -7.67
N ALA A 615 17.91 -3.37 -8.02
CA ALA A 615 18.98 -3.17 -9.00
C ALA A 615 20.39 -3.13 -8.37
N LEU A 616 20.50 -3.33 -7.05
CA LEU A 616 21.74 -3.13 -6.26
C LEU A 616 22.37 -1.74 -6.45
N ARG A 617 21.56 -0.71 -6.70
CA ARG A 617 22.06 0.64 -6.99
C ARG A 617 22.16 1.49 -5.74
N GLY A 618 23.38 1.87 -5.38
CA GLY A 618 23.68 2.79 -4.28
C GLY A 618 24.98 2.42 -3.58
N SER A 619 25.40 3.26 -2.63
CA SER A 619 26.37 2.84 -1.61
C SER A 619 25.76 1.75 -0.71
N THR A 620 26.60 1.06 0.06
CA THR A 620 26.21 -0.10 0.90
C THR A 620 25.11 0.18 1.93
N LEU A 621 24.84 1.45 2.26
CA LEU A 621 23.75 1.90 3.13
C LEU A 621 22.56 2.51 2.36
N ASN A 622 22.78 3.09 1.16
CA ASN A 622 21.71 3.71 0.37
C ASN A 622 20.91 2.69 -0.46
N GLY A 623 21.44 1.50 -0.69
CA GLY A 623 20.75 0.39 -1.35
C GLY A 623 19.78 -0.40 -0.45
N VAL A 624 19.22 0.25 0.59
CA VAL A 624 18.37 -0.37 1.62
C VAL A 624 17.21 0.56 1.96
N ARG A 625 16.00 0.00 2.09
CA ARG A 625 14.74 0.73 2.37
C ARG A 625 13.94 0.00 3.45
N MET A 626 13.08 0.70 4.16
CA MET A 626 12.21 0.10 5.19
C MET A 626 10.73 0.36 4.86
N PHE A 627 9.87 -0.61 5.15
CA PHE A 627 8.45 -0.55 4.82
C PHE A 627 7.56 -1.03 5.97
N ASN A 628 6.41 -0.38 6.12
CA ASN A 628 5.30 -0.77 6.99
C ASN A 628 4.04 0.02 6.58
N ASP A 629 3.44 -0.36 5.46
CA ASP A 629 2.39 0.46 4.83
C ASP A 629 1.10 0.53 5.67
N ILE A 630 0.79 -0.50 6.48
CA ILE A 630 -0.32 -0.43 7.42
C ILE A 630 -0.05 0.60 8.53
N LEU A 631 1.20 0.80 8.96
CA LEU A 631 1.55 1.85 9.92
C LEU A 631 1.41 3.25 9.29
N ARG A 632 1.83 3.43 8.03
CA ARG A 632 1.62 4.68 7.27
C ARG A 632 0.14 5.04 7.22
N ARG A 633 -0.70 4.13 6.72
CA ARG A 633 -2.16 4.33 6.60
C ARG A 633 -2.85 4.51 7.95
N ALA A 634 -2.42 3.78 8.99
CA ALA A 634 -2.97 3.93 10.34
C ALA A 634 -2.60 5.28 10.96
N LYS A 635 -1.38 5.78 10.75
CA LYS A 635 -0.93 7.10 11.22
C LYS A 635 -1.72 8.20 10.51
N ASP A 636 -1.81 8.12 9.19
CA ASP A 636 -2.57 9.03 8.34
C ASP A 636 -4.04 9.14 8.76
N LEU A 637 -4.75 8.00 8.89
CA LEU A 637 -6.14 7.97 9.38
C LEU A 637 -6.27 8.52 10.80
N LYS A 638 -5.33 8.19 11.72
CA LYS A 638 -5.33 8.64 13.11
C LYS A 638 -5.12 10.16 13.20
N ASP A 639 -4.09 10.69 12.54
CA ASP A 639 -3.75 12.11 12.57
C ASP A 639 -4.84 12.95 11.90
N PHE A 640 -5.43 12.48 10.79
CA PHE A 640 -6.56 13.17 10.15
C PHE A 640 -7.80 13.19 11.08
N ALA A 641 -8.24 12.03 11.58
CA ALA A 641 -9.44 11.92 12.42
C ALA A 641 -9.32 12.62 13.79
N LEU A 642 -8.11 12.74 14.36
CA LEU A 642 -7.85 13.46 15.62
C LEU A 642 -7.56 14.95 15.47
N THR A 643 -7.21 15.43 14.27
CA THR A 643 -7.13 16.87 14.01
C THR A 643 -8.57 17.42 13.93
N PRO A 644 -8.89 18.55 14.59
CA PRO A 644 -10.23 19.16 14.46
C PRO A 644 -10.58 19.42 12.99
N PRO A 645 -11.82 19.12 12.54
CA PRO A 645 -12.20 19.34 11.16
C PRO A 645 -12.12 20.80 10.72
N CYS A 646 -11.48 20.99 9.56
CA CYS A 646 -11.85 21.98 8.52
C CYS A 646 -11.71 23.47 8.85
N THR A 647 -11.37 23.77 10.09
CA THR A 647 -11.10 25.10 10.63
C THR A 647 -9.86 25.01 11.51
N GLY A 648 -9.20 26.16 11.72
CA GLY A 648 -8.01 26.23 12.56
C GLY A 648 -6.73 25.73 11.89
N VAL A 649 -5.61 26.12 12.51
CA VAL A 649 -4.29 26.15 11.86
C VAL A 649 -3.74 24.77 11.51
N PHE A 650 -4.01 23.76 12.34
CA PHE A 650 -3.54 22.39 12.12
C PHE A 650 -4.25 21.68 10.97
N ALA A 651 -5.53 21.98 10.72
CA ALA A 651 -6.27 21.42 9.58
C ALA A 651 -5.66 21.93 8.26
N LEU A 652 -5.43 23.25 8.16
CA LEU A 652 -4.81 23.86 6.99
C LEU A 652 -3.37 23.40 6.77
N LYS A 653 -2.57 23.29 7.84
CA LYS A 653 -1.22 22.71 7.77
C LYS A 653 -1.23 21.25 7.28
N ASN A 654 -2.23 20.46 7.67
CA ASN A 654 -2.37 19.10 7.17
C ASN A 654 -2.87 19.06 5.70
N GLU A 655 -3.67 20.03 5.24
CA GLU A 655 -4.06 20.16 3.82
C GLU A 655 -2.86 20.54 2.95
N LEU A 656 -2.13 21.61 3.31
CA LEU A 656 -0.96 22.11 2.58
C LEU A 656 0.19 21.10 2.48
N MET A 657 0.36 20.22 3.47
CA MET A 657 1.42 19.20 3.51
C MET A 657 0.95 17.79 3.12
N PHE A 658 -0.32 17.60 2.73
CA PHE A 658 -0.79 16.27 2.36
C PHE A 658 -0.31 15.90 0.96
N GLN A 659 0.42 14.79 0.86
CA GLN A 659 0.70 14.14 -0.41
C GLN A 659 -0.11 12.84 -0.54
N PRO A 660 -1.02 12.72 -1.52
CA PRO A 660 -1.52 11.40 -1.90
C PRO A 660 -0.34 10.60 -2.47
N VAL A 661 -0.11 9.41 -1.92
CA VAL A 661 0.89 8.48 -2.48
C VAL A 661 0.32 7.90 -3.77
N HIS A 662 1.12 7.77 -4.82
CA HIS A 662 0.60 7.27 -6.11
C HIS A 662 -0.11 5.94 -5.95
N ALA A 663 -1.16 5.76 -6.75
CA ALA A 663 -2.03 4.60 -6.74
C ALA A 663 -1.34 3.39 -7.41
N VAL A 664 -0.26 2.90 -6.81
CA VAL A 664 0.16 1.50 -6.95
C VAL A 664 -0.92 0.67 -6.29
N HIS A 665 -1.57 -0.14 -7.11
CA HIS A 665 -2.97 -0.49 -6.98
C HIS A 665 -3.18 -1.88 -6.38
#